data_AF-A0AAJ1RA39-F1
#
_entry.id   AF-A0AAJ1RA39-F1
#
_cell.length_a   1.000
_cell.length_b   1.000
_cell.length_c   1.000
_cell.angle_alpha   90.00
_cell.angle_beta   90.00
_cell.angle_gamma   90.00
#
_symmetry.space_group_name_H-M   'P 1'
#
loop_
_entity.id
_entity.type
_entity.pdbx_description
1 polymer ?
#
loop_
_entity_poly.entity_id
_entity_poly.type
_entity_poly.pdbx_seq_one_letter_code
_entity_poly.pdbx_strand_id
1 'polypeptide(L)'
;MEEKTFKYSVSNRIFNEKIEDGLFKTIYNSMIPIKSTIEEFSKLILKPEAHSWCGGTFSGLINDNNWIDSSIIGMDFDKGEITLDEVYYKFKEFDIIPNLHYDTFSSSEHLHKFRVVLFFDTPITCKRIYTKILITLEKLFYTDPNCKNPSRIFYGGTNVHITNKIPLSLEYFIQFIDINTIARDNNLTRGITDTSSIDANFCKPLYSNNKNVHFLASHNKLNCTSIAGEKVINWDKACEKIKILNDFNSGKWLYHQELFGLATNLMYVRGGLKKMKSIMNKFNKTGKTDYTKNNFAILPYVKLKGYNPIPVHRFSSHLEDQEIHDIITEVRNIRGHIEVITPVENISLKEAENKMISKFNEVISSEETGKTYIFSLPTAIGKTRLLENVEKCIIALPTNHLKNEIKERMKVNYTYSPDSIEFKDSFLNKKIEYFYKIGLPKKSMKIIRNIAEGKYLSNKEDVQLAIDYCSQLDLCDNPDITVLSTHKRIINSDCLLHKTVIFDEDPLNTLVEIKTTSIKDIAGVQYFYTPLKSVANHLSDIKEGIYETPFFNIDQDDLFKFIDDKRILETNVFDFLNSKFFIKHEGSIHYIMKKELPENKKNIILSATIPIDFYKKLYPNIEFESVDIRNVEQVGKVIQYTGRSCSRSGLERYGETVSKEVGEQTVITFQRLKGLFKNPTQDIHFGNCSGYDYLSGKDLVVVGTPHRNNIEYFLLAKLMGVEFDYFNSPFRYQKIEYNGFKFMFNTFDNEDLRNIQLQLIESDLIQAVGRARTLRNKCTALVYSGLPLSIADEFIIKKKSA
;
A
#
# COMPACT_ATOMS: atom_id res chain seq x y z
N MET A 1 22.94 7.28 7.34
CA MET A 1 22.36 5.96 7.69
C MET A 1 23.13 5.49 8.91
N GLU A 2 22.50 5.40 10.08
CA GLU A 2 23.20 5.02 11.32
C GLU A 2 23.74 3.59 11.20
N GLU A 3 25.00 3.37 11.58
CA GLU A 3 25.60 2.03 11.59
C GLU A 3 24.93 1.16 12.66
N LYS A 4 24.59 -0.07 12.30
CA LYS A 4 23.94 -1.01 13.21
C LYS A 4 24.92 -1.42 14.31
N THR A 5 24.40 -1.47 15.53
CA THR A 5 25.15 -1.82 16.74
C THR A 5 24.65 -3.14 17.32
N PHE A 6 25.56 -3.96 17.83
CA PHE A 6 25.31 -5.34 18.29
C PHE A 6 25.62 -5.47 19.77
N LYS A 7 24.79 -6.21 20.50
CA LYS A 7 25.00 -6.52 21.92
C LYS A 7 25.72 -7.85 22.08
N TYR A 8 26.73 -7.90 22.94
CA TYR A 8 27.51 -9.09 23.26
C TYR A 8 28.26 -8.89 24.58
N SER A 9 28.97 -9.92 25.06
CA SER A 9 29.80 -9.81 26.25
C SER A 9 31.28 -9.75 25.90
N VAL A 10 32.02 -8.86 26.57
CA VAL A 10 33.46 -8.66 26.39
C VAL A 10 34.15 -8.59 27.74
N SER A 11 35.38 -9.09 27.84
CA SER A 11 36.18 -8.93 29.05
C SER A 11 36.59 -7.46 29.20
N ASN A 12 36.39 -6.88 30.38
CA ASN A 12 36.93 -5.55 30.71
C ASN A 12 38.44 -5.57 31.00
N ARG A 13 39.10 -6.72 30.82
CA ARG A 13 40.54 -6.90 30.89
C ARG A 13 41.10 -7.22 29.50
N ILE A 14 42.34 -6.82 29.30
CA ILE A 14 43.11 -7.02 28.08
C ILE A 14 43.97 -8.28 28.25
N PHE A 15 43.94 -9.19 27.27
CA PHE A 15 44.72 -10.42 27.28
C PHE A 15 45.46 -10.56 25.95
N ASN A 16 46.69 -10.04 25.89
CA ASN A 16 47.49 -9.97 24.67
C ASN A 16 48.24 -11.27 24.30
N GLU A 17 48.01 -12.33 25.07
CA GLU A 17 48.56 -13.67 24.89
C GLU A 17 47.63 -14.73 25.51
N LYS A 18 47.83 -16.00 25.16
CA LYS A 18 47.06 -17.11 25.71
C LYS A 18 47.53 -17.40 27.14
N ILE A 19 46.62 -17.33 28.10
CA ILE A 19 46.90 -17.57 29.53
C ILE A 19 46.88 -19.06 29.84
N GLU A 20 47.67 -19.50 30.82
CA GLU A 20 47.70 -20.89 31.31
C GLU A 20 46.33 -21.37 31.85
N ASP A 21 46.03 -22.65 31.68
CA ASP A 21 44.69 -23.26 31.86
C ASP A 21 44.06 -23.05 33.26
N GLY A 22 44.84 -22.74 34.29
CA GLY A 22 44.37 -22.43 35.65
C GLY A 22 43.81 -21.01 35.85
N LEU A 23 44.08 -20.08 34.94
CA LEU A 23 43.75 -18.64 35.09
C LEU A 23 42.51 -18.21 34.28
N PHE A 24 41.87 -19.13 33.54
CA PHE A 24 40.69 -18.84 32.72
C PHE A 24 39.51 -18.26 33.52
N LYS A 25 39.40 -18.61 34.81
CA LYS A 25 38.41 -18.04 35.74
C LYS A 25 38.49 -16.51 35.83
N THR A 26 39.68 -15.95 35.63
CA THR A 26 39.92 -14.50 35.60
C THR A 26 39.23 -13.84 34.41
N ILE A 27 39.26 -14.48 33.23
CA ILE A 27 38.56 -14.02 32.03
C ILE A 27 37.05 -14.08 32.30
N TYR A 28 36.57 -15.23 32.75
CA TYR A 28 35.15 -15.45 33.01
C TYR A 28 34.55 -14.41 33.97
N ASN A 29 35.26 -14.08 35.05
CA ASN A 29 34.81 -13.09 36.05
C ASN A 29 34.91 -11.62 35.58
N SER A 30 35.60 -11.36 34.46
CA SER A 30 35.83 -10.02 33.92
C SER A 30 34.86 -9.63 32.79
N MET A 31 33.95 -10.53 32.42
CA MET A 31 33.05 -10.33 31.29
C MET A 31 31.91 -9.36 31.63
N ILE A 32 31.73 -8.36 30.79
CA ILE A 32 30.69 -7.33 30.89
C ILE A 32 29.89 -7.24 29.59
N PRO A 33 28.59 -6.90 29.64
CA PRO A 33 27.81 -6.64 28.42
C PRO A 33 28.21 -5.30 27.81
N ILE A 34 28.38 -5.27 26.49
CA ILE A 34 28.67 -4.06 25.71
C ILE A 34 27.79 -4.02 24.46
N LYS A 35 27.76 -2.85 23.81
CA LYS A 35 27.10 -2.64 22.53
C LYS A 35 28.03 -1.83 21.62
N SER A 36 28.33 -2.32 20.43
CA SER A 36 29.27 -1.67 19.50
C SER A 36 28.97 -1.99 18.03
N THR A 37 29.57 -1.25 17.08
CA THR A 37 29.53 -1.57 15.64
C THR A 37 30.52 -2.68 15.27
N ILE A 38 30.47 -3.21 14.04
CA ILE A 38 31.43 -4.22 13.55
C ILE A 38 32.87 -3.67 13.58
N GLU A 39 33.07 -2.38 13.28
CA GLU A 39 34.39 -1.74 13.29
C GLU A 39 34.92 -1.51 14.70
N GLU A 40 34.04 -1.14 15.64
CA GLU A 40 34.41 -1.01 17.04
C GLU A 40 34.74 -2.38 17.64
N PHE A 41 33.94 -3.40 17.33
CA PHE A 41 34.22 -4.79 17.70
C PHE A 41 35.60 -5.22 17.18
N SER A 42 35.94 -4.97 15.91
CA SER A 42 37.22 -5.38 15.34
C SER A 42 38.41 -4.75 16.05
N LYS A 43 38.28 -3.49 16.52
CA LYS A 43 39.32 -2.80 17.29
C LYS A 43 39.48 -3.40 18.69
N LEU A 44 38.37 -3.73 19.35
CA LEU A 44 38.39 -4.31 20.69
C LEU A 44 39.08 -5.68 20.75
N ILE A 45 38.92 -6.51 19.71
CA ILE A 45 39.52 -7.85 19.68
C ILE A 45 40.94 -7.89 19.12
N LEU A 46 41.46 -6.78 18.59
CA LEU A 46 42.79 -6.65 17.99
C LEU A 46 43.83 -6.22 19.03
N LYS A 47 45.04 -6.78 18.96
CA LYS A 47 46.20 -6.32 19.75
C LYS A 47 46.51 -4.82 19.47
N PRO A 48 46.70 -3.96 20.51
CA PRO A 48 47.00 -4.27 21.91
C PRO A 48 45.79 -4.39 22.86
N GLU A 49 44.55 -4.19 22.40
CA GLU A 49 43.35 -4.28 23.25
C GLU A 49 42.92 -5.74 23.47
N ALA A 50 42.93 -6.54 22.40
CA ALA A 50 42.78 -8.00 22.37
C ALA A 50 41.81 -8.61 23.40
N HIS A 51 40.67 -7.95 23.60
CA HIS A 51 39.69 -8.36 24.60
C HIS A 51 39.09 -9.72 24.24
N SER A 52 38.97 -10.59 25.25
CA SER A 52 38.20 -11.84 25.10
C SER A 52 36.71 -11.53 25.02
N TRP A 53 35.96 -12.27 24.21
CA TRP A 53 34.56 -11.96 23.91
C TRP A 53 33.70 -13.22 23.83
N CYS A 54 32.40 -13.04 24.03
CA CYS A 54 31.36 -14.05 23.85
C CYS A 54 30.20 -13.39 23.12
N GLY A 55 29.73 -14.01 22.04
CA GLY A 55 28.69 -13.43 21.17
C GLY A 55 27.29 -13.38 21.80
N GLY A 56 27.07 -14.07 22.92
CA GLY A 56 25.81 -14.08 23.66
C GLY A 56 25.67 -12.96 24.68
N THR A 57 24.43 -12.66 25.05
CA THR A 57 24.06 -11.85 26.21
C THR A 57 23.47 -12.74 27.32
N PHE A 58 23.62 -12.34 28.58
CA PHE A 58 23.27 -13.16 29.74
C PHE A 58 22.53 -12.35 30.81
N SER A 59 21.61 -13.01 31.54
CA SER A 59 20.89 -12.42 32.69
C SER A 59 21.71 -12.42 33.99
N GLY A 60 22.96 -12.89 33.93
CA GLY A 60 23.87 -13.03 35.06
C GLY A 60 25.24 -13.55 34.59
N LEU A 61 25.82 -14.51 35.34
CA LEU A 61 27.09 -15.15 34.97
C LEU A 61 27.01 -15.81 33.58
N ILE A 62 28.13 -15.80 32.84
CA ILE A 62 28.24 -16.32 31.46
C ILE A 62 28.19 -17.85 31.43
N ASN A 63 26.99 -18.40 31.48
CA ASN A 63 26.77 -19.83 31.30
C ASN A 63 25.52 -20.07 30.45
N ASP A 64 25.42 -21.29 29.94
CA ASP A 64 24.33 -21.69 29.06
C ASP A 64 22.93 -21.55 29.67
N ASN A 65 22.77 -21.59 31.01
CA ASN A 65 21.47 -21.44 31.67
C ASN A 65 21.02 -19.97 31.75
N ASN A 66 21.97 -19.04 31.78
CA ASN A 66 21.71 -17.61 31.85
C ASN A 66 21.68 -16.93 30.47
N TRP A 67 21.88 -17.68 29.38
CA TRP A 67 21.90 -17.14 28.02
C TRP A 67 20.52 -16.58 27.62
N ILE A 68 20.51 -15.35 27.12
CA ILE A 68 19.29 -14.64 26.69
C ILE A 68 19.16 -14.68 25.17
N ASP A 69 20.15 -14.12 24.47
CA ASP A 69 20.17 -14.02 23.02
C ASP A 69 21.61 -13.91 22.48
N SER A 70 21.77 -13.99 21.16
CA SER A 70 23.04 -13.72 20.50
C SER A 70 22.83 -13.19 19.08
N SER A 71 23.59 -12.16 18.72
CA SER A 71 23.64 -11.64 17.34
C SER A 71 24.99 -11.88 16.66
N ILE A 72 25.93 -12.54 17.36
CA ILE A 72 27.31 -12.74 16.90
C ILE A 72 27.67 -14.21 17.11
N ILE A 73 28.12 -14.89 16.05
CA ILE A 73 28.64 -16.25 16.12
C ILE A 73 30.11 -16.24 15.75
N GLY A 74 30.95 -16.82 16.61
CA GLY A 74 32.36 -17.10 16.35
C GLY A 74 32.59 -18.55 15.96
N MET A 75 33.47 -18.77 15.00
CA MET A 75 33.94 -20.10 14.57
C MET A 75 35.45 -20.18 14.78
N ASP A 76 35.93 -21.26 15.41
CA ASP A 76 37.34 -21.47 15.79
C ASP A 76 37.99 -22.55 14.92
N PHE A 77 39.13 -22.23 14.31
CA PHE A 77 39.86 -23.10 13.39
C PHE A 77 41.32 -23.25 13.83
N ASP A 78 41.60 -24.26 14.66
CA ASP A 78 42.91 -24.44 15.29
C ASP A 78 43.71 -25.66 14.77
N LYS A 79 43.10 -26.51 13.94
CA LYS A 79 43.65 -27.83 13.56
C LYS A 79 44.31 -27.91 12.18
N GLY A 80 44.18 -26.86 11.35
CA GLY A 80 44.71 -26.86 9.98
C GLY A 80 43.98 -27.81 9.01
N GLU A 81 42.78 -28.29 9.37
CA GLU A 81 41.97 -29.19 8.54
C GLU A 81 41.25 -28.48 7.38
N ILE A 82 41.14 -27.14 7.45
CA ILE A 82 40.51 -26.29 6.44
C ILE A 82 41.22 -24.93 6.42
N THR A 83 41.43 -24.40 5.22
CA THR A 83 42.00 -23.06 5.00
C THR A 83 40.93 -21.97 5.07
N LEU A 84 41.34 -20.73 5.29
CA LEU A 84 40.44 -19.58 5.29
C LEU A 84 39.69 -19.44 3.96
N ASP A 85 40.39 -19.62 2.83
CA ASP A 85 39.81 -19.51 1.49
C ASP A 85 38.73 -20.57 1.24
N GLU A 86 38.92 -21.80 1.72
CA GLU A 86 37.91 -22.86 1.64
C GLU A 86 36.66 -22.54 2.47
N VAL A 87 36.82 -21.88 3.63
CA VAL A 87 35.68 -21.42 4.43
C VAL A 87 34.85 -20.39 3.65
N TYR A 88 35.50 -19.39 3.07
CA TYR A 88 34.83 -18.36 2.26
C TYR A 88 34.22 -18.95 0.99
N TYR A 89 34.88 -19.89 0.33
CA TYR A 89 34.36 -20.59 -0.85
C TYR A 89 33.04 -21.33 -0.54
N LYS A 90 32.99 -22.07 0.56
CA LYS A 90 31.77 -22.78 0.99
C LYS A 90 30.62 -21.84 1.34
N PHE A 91 30.88 -20.70 1.97
CA PHE A 91 29.84 -19.69 2.22
C PHE A 91 29.35 -19.02 0.93
N LYS A 92 30.27 -18.77 -0.02
CA LYS A 92 29.97 -18.17 -1.31
C LYS A 92 29.01 -19.01 -2.17
N GLU A 93 28.99 -20.34 -2.02
CA GLU A 93 27.99 -21.21 -2.69
C GLU A 93 26.53 -20.79 -2.41
N PHE A 94 26.30 -20.13 -1.27
CA PHE A 94 24.98 -19.66 -0.83
C PHE A 94 24.89 -18.12 -0.81
N ASP A 95 25.83 -17.43 -1.45
CA ASP A 95 25.93 -15.97 -1.49
C ASP A 95 26.07 -15.33 -0.09
N ILE A 96 26.71 -16.06 0.83
CA ILE A 96 27.02 -15.58 2.19
C ILE A 96 28.47 -15.09 2.20
N ILE A 97 28.68 -13.88 2.71
CA ILE A 97 30.02 -13.31 2.93
C ILE A 97 30.17 -13.06 4.45
N PRO A 98 31.02 -13.84 5.15
CA PRO A 98 31.33 -13.59 6.56
C PRO A 98 31.72 -12.13 6.83
N ASN A 99 31.51 -11.65 8.06
CA ASN A 99 31.71 -10.22 8.36
C ASN A 99 33.17 -9.86 8.64
N LEU A 100 33.86 -10.71 9.38
CA LEU A 100 35.29 -10.55 9.63
C LEU A 100 35.97 -11.88 9.96
N HIS A 101 37.29 -11.90 9.88
CA HIS A 101 38.12 -12.98 10.40
C HIS A 101 39.38 -12.42 11.07
N TYR A 102 40.05 -13.21 11.90
CA TYR A 102 41.28 -12.82 12.58
C TYR A 102 42.12 -14.02 13.02
N ASP A 103 43.42 -13.80 13.23
CA ASP A 103 44.37 -14.84 13.64
C ASP A 103 44.35 -15.02 15.16
N THR A 104 44.41 -16.28 15.61
CA THR A 104 44.55 -16.58 17.04
C THR A 104 45.98 -16.32 17.51
N PHE A 105 46.20 -16.07 18.81
CA PHE A 105 47.55 -15.85 19.36
C PHE A 105 48.53 -17.02 19.15
N SER A 106 48.02 -18.21 18.84
CA SER A 106 48.85 -19.40 18.60
C SER A 106 49.01 -19.74 17.11
N SER A 107 48.60 -18.82 16.23
CA SER A 107 48.81 -18.93 14.79
C SER A 107 50.29 -18.80 14.44
N SER A 108 50.78 -19.62 13.52
CA SER A 108 52.17 -19.58 13.04
C SER A 108 52.23 -19.87 11.54
N GLU A 109 53.41 -19.65 10.93
CA GLU A 109 53.61 -19.95 9.50
C GLU A 109 53.41 -21.44 9.16
N HIS A 110 53.63 -22.34 10.12
CA HIS A 110 53.45 -23.79 9.93
C HIS A 110 52.01 -24.27 10.16
N LEU A 111 51.23 -23.52 10.94
CA LEU A 111 49.84 -23.84 11.25
C LEU A 111 49.04 -22.55 11.42
N HIS A 112 48.37 -22.14 10.34
CA HIS A 112 47.51 -20.96 10.35
C HIS A 112 46.26 -21.24 11.16
N LYS A 113 46.11 -20.55 12.29
CA LYS A 113 44.96 -20.67 13.19
C LYS A 113 44.17 -19.38 13.19
N PHE A 114 42.89 -19.47 12.86
CA PHE A 114 42.07 -18.30 12.65
C PHE A 114 40.65 -18.48 13.18
N ARG A 115 39.95 -17.36 13.31
CA ARG A 115 38.54 -17.30 13.69
C ARG A 115 37.76 -16.54 12.64
N VAL A 116 36.54 -16.99 12.38
CA VAL A 116 35.57 -16.30 11.52
C VAL A 116 34.41 -15.84 12.39
N VAL A 117 33.96 -14.59 12.20
CA VAL A 117 32.88 -14.00 12.99
C VAL A 117 31.75 -13.55 12.07
N LEU A 118 30.53 -13.95 12.44
CA LEU A 118 29.29 -13.70 11.73
C LEU A 118 28.40 -12.81 12.58
N PHE A 119 27.89 -11.72 12.00
CA PHE A 119 26.96 -10.79 12.64
C PHE A 119 25.61 -10.88 11.97
N PHE A 120 24.53 -11.02 12.76
CA PHE A 120 23.18 -11.18 12.24
C PHE A 120 22.35 -9.92 12.39
N ASP A 121 21.50 -9.67 11.40
CA ASP A 121 20.55 -8.55 11.42
C ASP A 121 19.46 -8.70 12.51
N THR A 122 19.25 -9.90 13.02
CA THR A 122 18.24 -10.18 14.03
C THR A 122 18.87 -11.04 15.12
N PRO A 123 18.67 -10.72 16.41
CA PRO A 123 19.18 -11.56 17.49
C PRO A 123 18.50 -12.94 17.47
N ILE A 124 19.30 -13.98 17.67
CA ILE A 124 18.84 -15.34 17.90
C ILE A 124 18.43 -15.42 19.37
N THR A 125 17.14 -15.57 19.66
CA THR A 125 16.60 -15.65 21.03
C THR A 125 16.26 -17.08 21.45
N CYS A 126 16.22 -18.03 20.50
CA CYS A 126 15.93 -19.43 20.77
C CYS A 126 17.22 -20.24 20.87
N LYS A 127 17.57 -20.67 22.09
CA LYS A 127 18.77 -21.48 22.36
C LYS A 127 18.83 -22.76 21.51
N ARG A 128 17.69 -23.43 21.29
CA ARG A 128 17.60 -24.63 20.43
C ARG A 128 18.05 -24.34 19.00
N ILE A 129 17.64 -23.20 18.43
CA ILE A 129 18.03 -22.77 17.08
C ILE A 129 19.52 -22.44 17.06
N TYR A 130 20.01 -21.68 18.04
CA TYR A 130 21.43 -21.33 18.16
C TYR A 130 22.33 -22.58 18.23
N THR A 131 22.03 -23.52 19.13
CA THR A 131 22.78 -24.78 19.26
C THR A 131 22.77 -25.58 17.96
N LYS A 132 21.64 -25.61 17.26
CA LYS A 132 21.54 -26.32 15.97
C LYS A 132 22.41 -25.67 14.89
N ILE A 133 22.45 -24.34 14.83
CA ILE A 133 23.34 -23.59 13.94
C ILE A 133 24.79 -24.02 14.19
N LEU A 134 25.24 -23.98 15.45
CA LEU A 134 26.62 -24.35 15.82
C LEU A 134 26.97 -25.80 15.45
N ILE A 135 26.10 -26.77 15.78
CA ILE A 135 26.31 -28.18 15.44
C ILE A 135 26.41 -28.38 13.92
N THR A 136 25.65 -27.62 13.14
CA THR A 136 25.66 -27.74 11.68
C THR A 136 26.93 -27.12 11.10
N LEU A 137 27.34 -25.94 11.60
CA LEU A 137 28.60 -25.28 11.21
C LEU A 137 29.82 -26.15 11.50
N GLU A 138 29.89 -26.76 12.69
CA GLU A 138 30.97 -27.71 13.04
C GLU A 138 31.04 -28.85 12.04
N LYS A 139 29.90 -29.45 11.71
CA LYS A 139 29.82 -30.54 10.75
C LYS A 139 30.24 -30.12 9.33
N LEU A 140 29.99 -28.87 8.94
CA LEU A 140 30.30 -28.35 7.59
C LEU A 140 31.76 -27.94 7.42
N PHE A 141 32.36 -27.42 8.49
CA PHE A 141 33.66 -26.76 8.46
C PHE A 141 34.72 -27.44 9.33
N TYR A 142 34.40 -28.56 9.98
CA TYR A 142 35.31 -29.32 10.86
C TYR A 142 35.92 -28.47 11.99
N THR A 143 35.12 -27.56 12.57
CA THR A 143 35.57 -26.67 13.66
C THR A 143 35.78 -27.45 14.97
N ASP A 144 36.46 -26.84 15.96
CA ASP A 144 36.69 -27.46 17.27
C ASP A 144 35.36 -27.96 17.93
N PRO A 145 35.29 -29.23 18.40
CA PRO A 145 34.10 -29.79 19.05
C PRO A 145 33.61 -29.01 20.27
N ASN A 146 34.47 -28.22 20.91
CA ASN A 146 34.15 -27.39 22.08
C ASN A 146 33.46 -26.07 21.74
N CYS A 147 33.26 -25.75 20.45
CA CYS A 147 32.53 -24.56 19.98
C CYS A 147 30.99 -24.72 19.98
N LYS A 148 30.45 -25.76 20.64
CA LYS A 148 29.00 -26.08 20.67
C LYS A 148 28.17 -25.24 21.65
N ASN A 149 28.82 -24.53 22.56
CA ASN A 149 28.17 -23.93 23.72
C ASN A 149 27.85 -22.45 23.48
N PRO A 150 26.60 -22.00 23.70
CA PRO A 150 26.21 -20.59 23.64
C PRO A 150 27.04 -19.64 24.50
N SER A 151 27.63 -20.13 25.59
CA SER A 151 28.51 -19.35 26.48
C SER A 151 30.00 -19.44 26.15
N ARG A 152 30.38 -19.87 24.93
CA ARG A 152 31.79 -19.98 24.51
C ARG A 152 32.45 -18.59 24.49
N ILE A 153 33.54 -18.47 25.24
CA ILE A 153 34.43 -17.31 25.22
C ILE A 153 35.54 -17.56 24.22
N PHE A 154 35.77 -16.58 23.34
CA PHE A 154 36.86 -16.54 22.38
C PHE A 154 37.89 -15.52 22.84
N TYR A 155 39.18 -15.85 22.70
CA TYR A 155 40.24 -14.86 22.87
C TYR A 155 40.19 -13.83 21.71
N GLY A 156 40.68 -12.63 21.99
CA GLY A 156 41.13 -11.71 20.95
C GLY A 156 42.28 -12.29 20.12
N GLY A 157 42.87 -11.48 19.26
CA GLY A 157 43.89 -11.95 18.35
C GLY A 157 44.64 -10.87 17.61
N THR A 158 45.23 -11.27 16.49
CA THR A 158 46.02 -10.43 15.59
C THR A 158 45.40 -10.44 14.19
N ASN A 159 45.85 -9.54 13.30
CA ASN A 159 45.47 -9.52 11.88
C ASN A 159 43.95 -9.59 11.65
N VAL A 160 43.19 -8.70 12.29
CA VAL A 160 41.73 -8.64 12.12
C VAL A 160 41.41 -8.01 10.77
N HIS A 161 40.65 -8.71 9.93
CA HIS A 161 40.22 -8.25 8.61
C HIS A 161 38.69 -8.21 8.53
N ILE A 162 38.13 -7.03 8.30
CA ILE A 162 36.70 -6.86 8.03
C ILE A 162 36.45 -7.15 6.55
N THR A 163 35.65 -8.17 6.27
CA THR A 163 35.32 -8.63 4.91
C THR A 163 33.95 -8.17 4.46
N ASN A 164 33.00 -7.95 5.39
CA ASN A 164 31.69 -7.41 5.09
C ASN A 164 31.13 -6.59 6.26
N LYS A 165 30.85 -5.30 6.03
CA LYS A 165 30.27 -4.38 7.03
C LYS A 165 28.75 -4.53 7.18
N ILE A 166 28.10 -5.24 6.26
CA ILE A 166 26.64 -5.46 6.29
C ILE A 166 26.37 -6.75 7.07
N PRO A 167 25.53 -6.74 8.13
CA PRO A 167 25.18 -7.96 8.84
C PRO A 167 24.44 -8.95 7.94
N LEU A 168 24.65 -10.23 8.21
CA LEU A 168 23.97 -11.33 7.54
C LEU A 168 22.50 -11.39 7.93
N SER A 169 21.63 -11.75 6.98
CA SER A 169 20.25 -12.06 7.29
C SER A 169 20.18 -13.39 8.04
N LEU A 170 19.65 -13.38 9.26
CA LEU A 170 19.45 -14.62 10.03
C LEU A 170 18.53 -15.59 9.28
N GLU A 171 17.57 -15.08 8.51
CA GLU A 171 16.64 -15.88 7.70
C GLU A 171 17.38 -16.72 6.64
N TYR A 172 18.18 -16.06 5.80
CA TYR A 172 18.98 -16.75 4.78
C TYR A 172 20.02 -17.67 5.40
N PHE A 173 20.54 -17.32 6.58
CA PHE A 173 21.46 -18.20 7.28
C PHE A 173 20.78 -19.47 7.80
N ILE A 174 19.58 -19.38 8.36
CA ILE A 174 18.80 -20.57 8.77
C ILE A 174 18.45 -21.44 7.55
N GLN A 175 18.11 -20.83 6.42
CA GLN A 175 17.92 -21.53 5.15
C GLN A 175 19.17 -22.30 4.73
N PHE A 176 20.35 -21.66 4.76
CA PHE A 176 21.64 -22.32 4.53
C PHE A 176 21.85 -23.53 5.45
N ILE A 177 21.59 -23.37 6.75
CA ILE A 177 21.75 -24.43 7.76
C ILE A 177 20.80 -25.61 7.49
N ASP A 178 19.53 -25.34 7.21
CA ASP A 178 18.53 -26.37 6.98
C ASP A 178 18.77 -27.13 5.66
N ILE A 179 19.14 -26.44 4.58
CA ILE A 179 19.45 -27.07 3.28
C ILE A 179 20.66 -28.00 3.42
N ASN A 180 21.72 -27.56 4.09
CA ASN A 180 22.89 -28.39 4.36
C ASN A 180 22.55 -29.59 5.27
N THR A 181 21.65 -29.41 6.23
CA THR A 181 21.17 -30.50 7.09
C THR A 181 20.43 -31.57 6.28
N ILE A 182 19.51 -31.15 5.40
CA ILE A 182 18.74 -32.03 4.51
C ILE A 182 19.68 -32.79 3.56
N ALA A 183 20.65 -32.10 2.96
CA ALA A 183 21.59 -32.70 2.02
C ALA A 183 22.43 -33.83 2.64
N ARG A 184 22.77 -33.70 3.93
CA ARG A 184 23.51 -34.71 4.70
C ARG A 184 22.63 -35.87 5.16
N ASP A 185 21.34 -35.63 5.41
CA ASP A 185 20.38 -36.65 5.84
C ASP A 185 19.62 -37.27 4.64
N ASN A 186 20.30 -37.46 3.51
CA ASN A 186 19.74 -38.08 2.29
C ASN A 186 18.41 -37.47 1.81
N ASN A 187 18.28 -36.14 1.90
CA ASN A 187 17.06 -35.38 1.57
C ASN A 187 15.87 -35.58 2.53
N LEU A 188 16.09 -36.13 3.73
CA LEU A 188 15.08 -36.20 4.78
C LEU A 188 14.96 -34.84 5.49
N THR A 189 13.74 -34.46 5.84
CA THR A 189 13.44 -33.16 6.42
C THR A 189 13.23 -33.18 7.93
N ARG A 190 13.34 -34.33 8.59
CA ARG A 190 13.14 -34.49 10.05
C ARG A 190 14.04 -33.61 10.92
N GLY A 191 15.17 -33.19 10.38
CA GLY A 191 16.17 -32.38 11.07
C GLY A 191 16.08 -30.88 10.80
N ILE A 192 15.03 -30.33 10.16
CA ILE A 192 14.93 -28.88 9.86
C ILE A 192 14.54 -28.03 11.08
N THR A 193 14.82 -26.73 11.02
CA THR A 193 14.61 -25.82 12.16
C THR A 193 13.14 -25.42 12.17
N ASP A 194 12.43 -25.75 13.26
CA ASP A 194 11.07 -25.27 13.48
C ASP A 194 11.11 -23.82 13.95
N THR A 195 10.71 -22.94 13.05
CA THR A 195 10.71 -21.48 13.17
C THR A 195 9.31 -20.93 13.47
N SER A 196 8.33 -21.77 13.82
CA SER A 196 6.93 -21.36 14.00
C SER A 196 6.71 -20.19 14.97
N SER A 197 7.56 -20.00 15.98
CA SER A 197 7.54 -18.85 16.91
C SER A 197 8.18 -17.56 16.36
N ILE A 198 8.93 -17.69 15.28
CA ILE A 198 9.66 -16.66 14.55
C ILE A 198 8.81 -16.24 13.31
N ASP A 199 8.03 -17.15 12.75
CA ASP A 199 7.26 -17.04 11.51
C ASP A 199 6.15 -15.95 11.46
N ALA A 200 5.73 -15.38 12.59
CA ALA A 200 4.69 -14.33 12.60
C ALA A 200 5.15 -12.96 12.05
N ASN A 201 6.47 -12.70 12.00
CA ASN A 201 7.04 -11.47 11.42
C ASN A 201 8.04 -11.72 10.28
N PHE A 202 8.26 -12.99 9.91
CA PHE A 202 9.42 -13.45 9.13
C PHE A 202 9.22 -13.54 7.61
N CYS A 203 8.18 -12.91 7.07
CA CYS A 203 8.08 -12.65 5.63
C CYS A 203 8.39 -11.19 5.25
N LYS A 204 8.93 -10.40 6.17
CA LYS A 204 9.31 -9.00 5.92
C LYS A 204 10.67 -8.82 5.21
N PRO A 205 11.77 -9.55 5.51
CA PRO A 205 13.09 -9.15 5.00
C PRO A 205 13.29 -9.40 3.50
N LEU A 206 12.62 -10.41 2.94
CA LEU A 206 12.53 -10.60 1.48
C LEU A 206 11.70 -9.52 0.77
N TYR A 207 11.13 -8.54 1.47
CA TYR A 207 10.16 -7.58 0.93
C TYR A 207 10.42 -6.10 1.29
N SER A 208 11.40 -5.77 2.11
CA SER A 208 11.58 -4.39 2.60
C SER A 208 12.92 -3.77 2.18
N ASN A 209 12.92 -3.11 1.02
CA ASN A 209 13.72 -1.90 0.78
C ASN A 209 12.90 -0.94 -0.09
N ASN A 210 11.85 -0.39 0.53
CA ASN A 210 11.42 0.99 0.34
C ASN A 210 10.38 1.30 1.42
N LYS A 211 10.73 2.20 2.34
CA LYS A 211 9.79 2.79 3.28
C LYS A 211 8.77 3.61 2.49
N ASN A 212 7.63 2.99 2.18
CA ASN A 212 6.34 3.64 2.02
C ASN A 212 5.31 2.69 2.64
N VAL A 213 5.02 2.93 3.92
CA VAL A 213 4.11 2.13 4.74
C VAL A 213 2.68 2.46 4.30
N HIS A 214 2.09 1.60 3.47
CA HIS A 214 0.63 1.55 3.33
C HIS A 214 0.13 0.47 4.27
N PHE A 215 -0.34 0.88 5.46
CA PHE A 215 -1.00 0.06 6.48
C PHE A 215 -1.75 -1.17 5.92
N LEU A 216 -1.26 -2.35 6.28
CA LEU A 216 -1.79 -3.62 5.83
C LEU A 216 -2.67 -4.28 6.90
N ALA A 217 -3.83 -4.76 6.48
CA ALA A 217 -4.41 -6.01 6.98
C ALA A 217 -3.30 -7.06 7.03
N SER A 218 -3.21 -7.80 8.14
CA SER A 218 -2.04 -8.55 8.64
C SER A 218 -1.00 -8.98 7.62
N HIS A 219 0.24 -8.89 8.10
CA HIS A 219 1.45 -9.44 7.53
C HIS A 219 1.41 -10.97 7.40
N ASN A 220 0.51 -11.50 6.58
CA ASN A 220 0.55 -12.86 6.09
C ASN A 220 0.66 -12.81 4.56
N LYS A 221 1.90 -13.03 4.10
CA LYS A 221 2.24 -13.90 2.97
C LYS A 221 1.29 -13.84 1.77
N LEU A 222 1.74 -13.23 0.66
CA LEU A 222 1.59 -13.65 -0.76
C LEU A 222 1.18 -12.53 -1.74
N ASN A 223 2.14 -11.99 -2.48
CA ASN A 223 1.91 -11.42 -3.81
C ASN A 223 1.89 -12.51 -4.91
N CYS A 224 1.42 -13.72 -4.60
CA CYS A 224 1.35 -14.78 -5.59
C CYS A 224 -0.09 -15.29 -5.78
N THR A 225 -0.43 -15.49 -7.04
CA THR A 225 -1.74 -15.94 -7.57
C THR A 225 -2.04 -17.41 -7.33
N SER A 226 -1.05 -18.21 -6.90
CA SER A 226 -1.07 -19.66 -7.01
C SER A 226 -1.18 -20.34 -5.64
N ILE A 227 -2.17 -19.97 -4.83
CA ILE A 227 -2.25 -20.44 -3.43
C ILE A 227 -3.01 -21.78 -3.29
N ALA A 228 -3.73 -22.24 -4.33
CA ALA A 228 -4.57 -23.44 -4.24
C ALA A 228 -4.26 -24.51 -5.32
N GLY A 229 -3.61 -25.58 -4.90
CA GLY A 229 -3.45 -26.85 -5.63
C GLY A 229 -2.46 -26.82 -6.79
N GLU A 230 -1.79 -27.95 -7.04
CA GLU A 230 -0.88 -28.13 -8.17
C GLU A 230 -1.60 -27.86 -9.51
N LYS A 231 -1.08 -26.93 -10.33
CA LYS A 231 -1.66 -26.58 -11.64
C LYS A 231 -0.90 -27.24 -12.79
N VAL A 232 -1.61 -27.62 -13.86
CA VAL A 232 -1.01 -28.25 -15.05
C VAL A 232 -0.62 -27.20 -16.09
N ILE A 233 0.66 -26.84 -16.22
CA ILE A 233 1.10 -25.86 -17.23
C ILE A 233 1.60 -26.53 -18.51
N ASN A 234 1.54 -25.81 -19.64
CA ASN A 234 2.28 -26.19 -20.85
C ASN A 234 3.75 -25.77 -20.66
N TRP A 235 4.65 -26.75 -20.56
CA TRP A 235 6.06 -26.53 -20.24
C TRP A 235 6.82 -25.82 -21.37
N ASP A 236 6.53 -26.16 -22.62
CA ASP A 236 7.22 -25.57 -23.77
C ASP A 236 6.86 -24.10 -23.90
N LYS A 237 5.57 -23.75 -23.73
CA LYS A 237 5.09 -22.36 -23.66
C LYS A 237 5.69 -21.60 -22.46
N ALA A 238 5.92 -22.27 -21.35
CA ALA A 238 6.57 -21.67 -20.19
C ALA A 238 8.03 -21.31 -20.49
N CYS A 239 8.77 -22.20 -21.15
CA CYS A 239 10.15 -21.95 -21.55
C CYS A 239 10.24 -20.87 -22.64
N GLU A 240 9.26 -20.78 -23.55
CA GLU A 240 9.23 -19.71 -24.56
C GLU A 240 9.11 -18.31 -23.92
N LYS A 241 8.28 -18.20 -22.87
CA LYS A 241 7.93 -16.92 -22.23
C LYS A 241 8.87 -16.48 -21.12
N ILE A 242 9.58 -17.40 -20.46
CA ILE A 242 10.37 -17.12 -19.25
C ILE A 242 11.82 -17.52 -19.52
N LYS A 243 12.71 -16.52 -19.61
CA LYS A 243 14.10 -16.73 -20.03
C LYS A 243 14.89 -17.56 -19.03
N ILE A 244 14.79 -17.27 -17.74
CA ILE A 244 15.48 -18.07 -16.70
C ILE A 244 15.01 -19.54 -16.67
N LEU A 245 13.73 -19.79 -16.97
CA LEU A 245 13.20 -21.14 -17.04
C LEU A 245 13.73 -21.87 -18.28
N ASN A 246 13.83 -21.17 -19.42
CA ASN A 246 14.43 -21.70 -20.64
C ASN A 246 15.91 -22.04 -20.44
N ASP A 247 16.67 -21.13 -19.82
CA ASP A 247 18.07 -21.30 -19.48
C ASP A 247 18.26 -22.59 -18.66
N PHE A 248 17.48 -22.74 -17.58
CA PHE A 248 17.46 -23.97 -16.78
C PHE A 248 17.13 -25.22 -17.61
N ASN A 249 16.08 -25.14 -18.45
CA ASN A 249 15.63 -26.25 -19.28
C ASN A 249 16.64 -26.65 -20.37
N SER A 250 17.49 -25.70 -20.81
CA SER A 250 18.57 -25.90 -21.78
C SER A 250 19.86 -26.45 -21.16
N GLY A 251 19.96 -26.42 -19.83
CA GLY A 251 21.12 -26.91 -19.07
C GLY A 251 22.16 -25.84 -18.75
N LYS A 252 21.77 -24.56 -18.73
CA LYS A 252 22.63 -23.49 -18.19
C LYS A 252 22.76 -23.66 -16.68
N TRP A 253 23.97 -23.43 -16.16
CA TRP A 253 24.22 -23.39 -14.72
C TRP A 253 23.41 -22.26 -14.07
N LEU A 254 22.75 -22.59 -12.96
CA LEU A 254 22.01 -21.63 -12.14
C LEU A 254 22.53 -21.69 -10.71
N TYR A 255 22.68 -20.52 -10.09
CA TYR A 255 23.16 -20.40 -8.73
C TYR A 255 22.04 -20.61 -7.70
N HIS A 256 22.40 -20.63 -6.42
CA HIS A 256 21.49 -20.96 -5.33
C HIS A 256 20.17 -20.18 -5.36
N GLN A 257 20.24 -18.85 -5.48
CA GLN A 257 19.06 -17.98 -5.47
C GLN A 257 18.15 -18.20 -6.67
N GLU A 258 18.72 -18.46 -7.85
CA GLU A 258 17.98 -18.76 -9.07
C GLU A 258 17.25 -20.10 -8.97
N LEU A 259 17.94 -21.15 -8.50
CA LEU A 259 17.34 -22.46 -8.24
C LEU A 259 16.26 -22.39 -7.16
N PHE A 260 16.50 -21.63 -6.10
CA PHE A 260 15.54 -21.44 -5.01
C PHE A 260 14.27 -20.74 -5.54
N GLY A 261 14.43 -19.63 -6.26
CA GLY A 261 13.34 -18.91 -6.92
C GLY A 261 12.52 -19.80 -7.85
N LEU A 262 13.17 -20.60 -8.71
CA LEU A 262 12.49 -21.57 -9.56
C LEU A 262 11.76 -22.65 -8.75
N ALA A 263 12.38 -23.20 -7.71
CA ALA A 263 11.75 -24.23 -6.87
C ALA A 263 10.49 -23.71 -6.17
N THR A 264 10.51 -22.47 -5.64
CA THR A 264 9.31 -21.85 -5.04
C THR A 264 8.17 -21.70 -6.04
N ASN A 265 8.46 -21.42 -7.31
CA ASN A 265 7.44 -21.37 -8.36
C ASN A 265 6.95 -22.76 -8.78
N LEU A 266 7.88 -23.71 -9.02
CA LEU A 266 7.58 -25.04 -9.55
C LEU A 266 6.92 -25.98 -8.55
N MET A 267 6.97 -25.68 -7.25
CA MET A 267 6.20 -26.41 -6.23
C MET A 267 4.69 -26.36 -6.49
N TYR A 268 4.20 -25.29 -7.12
CA TYR A 268 2.78 -25.11 -7.43
C TYR A 268 2.39 -25.68 -8.81
N VAL A 269 3.36 -26.20 -9.56
CA VAL A 269 3.13 -26.86 -10.85
C VAL A 269 3.04 -28.36 -10.63
N ARG A 270 2.04 -29.02 -11.21
CA ARG A 270 1.84 -30.47 -11.07
C ARG A 270 3.06 -31.23 -11.58
N GLY A 271 3.75 -31.91 -10.66
CA GLY A 271 5.01 -32.60 -10.97
C GLY A 271 6.20 -31.68 -11.25
N GLY A 272 6.11 -30.36 -11.00
CA GLY A 272 7.14 -29.37 -11.31
C GLY A 272 8.47 -29.63 -10.61
N LEU A 273 8.47 -29.87 -9.30
CA LEU A 273 9.70 -30.24 -8.57
C LEU A 273 10.30 -31.57 -9.05
N LYS A 274 9.46 -32.53 -9.46
CA LYS A 274 9.94 -33.80 -10.04
C LYS A 274 10.61 -33.57 -11.39
N LYS A 275 10.05 -32.69 -12.22
CA LYS A 275 10.64 -32.26 -13.49
C LYS A 275 11.97 -31.54 -13.27
N MET A 276 12.01 -30.59 -12.32
CA MET A 276 13.24 -29.89 -11.93
C MET A 276 14.35 -30.87 -11.52
N LYS A 277 14.04 -31.82 -10.63
CA LYS A 277 14.97 -32.89 -10.25
C LYS A 277 15.45 -33.72 -11.44
N SER A 278 14.56 -34.03 -12.38
CA SER A 278 14.92 -34.78 -13.60
C SER A 278 15.86 -34.00 -14.51
N ILE A 279 15.64 -32.68 -14.67
CA ILE A 279 16.49 -31.80 -15.48
C ILE A 279 17.89 -31.68 -14.87
N MET A 280 17.98 -31.44 -13.56
CA MET A 280 19.26 -31.38 -12.84
C MET A 280 20.05 -32.70 -13.00
N ASN A 281 19.40 -33.85 -12.79
CA ASN A 281 20.03 -35.15 -12.98
C ASN A 281 20.48 -35.40 -14.43
N LYS A 282 19.66 -34.98 -15.42
CA LYS A 282 19.98 -35.11 -16.84
C LYS A 282 21.26 -34.34 -17.16
N PHE A 283 21.34 -33.07 -16.77
CA PHE A 283 22.47 -32.23 -17.15
C PHE A 283 23.76 -32.50 -16.37
N ASN A 284 23.65 -32.94 -15.11
CA ASN A 284 24.78 -33.49 -14.37
C ASN A 284 25.37 -34.72 -15.07
N LYS A 285 24.53 -35.66 -15.53
CA LYS A 285 25.01 -36.84 -16.29
C LYS A 285 25.70 -36.49 -17.59
N THR A 286 25.28 -35.40 -18.24
CA THR A 286 25.90 -34.94 -19.49
C THR A 286 27.13 -34.03 -19.28
N GLY A 287 27.49 -33.75 -18.02
CA GLY A 287 28.61 -32.85 -17.68
C GLY A 287 28.37 -31.36 -18.00
N LYS A 288 27.13 -30.97 -18.34
CA LYS A 288 26.78 -29.56 -18.60
C LYS A 288 26.63 -28.74 -17.31
N THR A 289 26.27 -29.40 -16.23
CA THR A 289 26.11 -28.83 -14.90
C THR A 289 26.75 -29.74 -13.86
N ASP A 290 27.00 -29.23 -12.66
CA ASP A 290 27.50 -30.04 -11.54
C ASP A 290 26.74 -29.75 -10.24
N TYR A 291 25.42 -29.97 -10.26
CA TYR A 291 24.58 -29.69 -9.10
C TYR A 291 24.88 -30.68 -7.97
N THR A 292 25.23 -30.17 -6.80
CA THR A 292 25.59 -30.96 -5.62
C THR A 292 24.36 -31.41 -4.84
N LYS A 293 24.56 -32.23 -3.80
CA LYS A 293 23.50 -32.63 -2.87
C LYS A 293 22.77 -31.43 -2.25
N ASN A 294 23.48 -30.32 -2.01
CA ASN A 294 22.90 -29.09 -1.48
C ASN A 294 21.91 -28.46 -2.47
N ASN A 295 22.22 -28.46 -3.76
CA ASN A 295 21.28 -27.97 -4.78
C ASN A 295 20.00 -28.82 -4.83
N PHE A 296 20.12 -30.15 -4.71
CA PHE A 296 18.95 -31.04 -4.68
C PHE A 296 18.11 -30.89 -3.41
N ALA A 297 18.73 -30.55 -2.28
CA ALA A 297 18.07 -30.36 -0.99
C ALA A 297 17.14 -29.14 -0.94
N ILE A 298 17.25 -28.21 -1.89
CA ILE A 298 16.31 -27.09 -2.08
C ILE A 298 14.88 -27.61 -2.27
N LEU A 299 14.68 -28.67 -3.06
CA LEU A 299 13.36 -29.18 -3.44
C LEU A 299 12.51 -29.66 -2.25
N PRO A 300 13.01 -30.58 -1.39
CA PRO A 300 12.28 -31.01 -0.20
C PRO A 300 12.16 -29.89 0.85
N TYR A 301 13.14 -28.99 0.95
CA TYR A 301 13.10 -27.84 1.87
C TYR A 301 11.94 -26.90 1.54
N VAL A 302 11.88 -26.44 0.28
CA VAL A 302 10.82 -25.54 -0.21
C VAL A 302 9.45 -26.17 -0.03
N LYS A 303 9.33 -27.47 -0.35
CA LYS A 303 8.09 -28.23 -0.20
C LYS A 303 7.58 -28.28 1.23
N LEU A 304 8.47 -28.50 2.20
CA LEU A 304 8.08 -28.58 3.61
C LEU A 304 7.73 -27.21 4.20
N LYS A 305 8.52 -26.18 3.88
CA LYS A 305 8.28 -24.82 4.39
C LYS A 305 7.08 -24.13 3.72
N GLY A 306 6.62 -24.63 2.58
CA GLY A 306 5.45 -24.10 1.88
C GLY A 306 5.67 -22.67 1.38
N TYR A 307 6.87 -22.38 0.86
CA TYR A 307 7.19 -21.04 0.38
C TYR A 307 6.31 -20.61 -0.78
N ASN A 308 5.89 -19.36 -0.69
CA ASN A 308 5.25 -18.61 -1.74
C ASN A 308 6.17 -18.46 -2.96
N PRO A 309 5.64 -18.45 -4.19
CA PRO A 309 6.45 -18.19 -5.38
C PRO A 309 7.14 -16.84 -5.26
N ILE A 310 8.46 -16.86 -5.34
CA ILE A 310 9.26 -15.64 -5.43
C ILE A 310 9.03 -15.05 -6.82
N PRO A 311 8.83 -13.72 -6.93
CA PRO A 311 8.68 -13.10 -8.22
C PRO A 311 9.86 -13.39 -9.16
N VAL A 312 9.61 -13.81 -10.41
CA VAL A 312 10.67 -14.18 -11.38
C VAL A 312 11.67 -13.04 -11.56
N HIS A 313 11.18 -11.81 -11.67
CA HIS A 313 12.02 -10.61 -11.78
C HIS A 313 12.98 -10.36 -10.60
N ARG A 314 12.85 -11.07 -9.46
CA ARG A 314 13.76 -10.92 -8.31
C ARG A 314 14.97 -11.83 -8.36
N PHE A 315 14.88 -12.93 -9.10
CA PHE A 315 15.96 -13.89 -9.22
C PHE A 315 16.41 -14.11 -10.67
N SER A 316 15.74 -13.52 -11.65
CA SER A 316 16.19 -13.48 -13.04
C SER A 316 16.93 -12.18 -13.35
N SER A 317 18.08 -12.31 -14.02
CA SER A 317 18.85 -11.18 -14.55
C SER A 317 18.41 -10.73 -15.94
N HIS A 318 17.51 -11.46 -16.60
CA HIS A 318 17.04 -11.15 -17.95
C HIS A 318 16.08 -9.96 -17.98
N LEU A 319 16.15 -9.13 -19.02
CA LEU A 319 15.28 -7.97 -19.21
C LEU A 319 13.82 -8.39 -19.47
N GLU A 320 13.63 -9.47 -20.22
CA GLU A 320 12.32 -10.02 -20.58
C GLU A 320 11.57 -10.57 -19.36
N ASP A 321 12.29 -10.97 -18.32
CA ASP A 321 11.73 -11.52 -17.08
C ASP A 321 11.36 -10.44 -16.05
N GLN A 322 11.72 -9.17 -16.27
CA GLN A 322 11.58 -8.07 -15.29
C GLN A 322 10.13 -7.75 -14.89
N GLU A 323 9.17 -8.15 -15.72
CA GLU A 323 7.74 -7.91 -15.49
C GLU A 323 7.01 -9.15 -14.96
N ILE A 324 7.69 -10.29 -14.86
CA ILE A 324 7.10 -11.59 -14.56
C ILE A 324 7.04 -11.80 -13.05
N HIS A 325 5.82 -12.01 -12.54
CA HIS A 325 5.60 -12.37 -11.14
C HIS A 325 5.80 -13.87 -10.94
N ASP A 326 4.97 -14.76 -11.47
CA ASP A 326 5.18 -16.20 -11.29
C ASP A 326 4.93 -16.99 -12.58
N ILE A 327 5.50 -18.21 -12.62
CA ILE A 327 5.45 -19.09 -13.80
C ILE A 327 4.01 -19.42 -14.21
N ILE A 328 3.13 -19.68 -13.23
CA ILE A 328 1.76 -20.10 -13.50
C ILE A 328 0.96 -18.94 -14.11
N THR A 329 1.12 -17.73 -13.58
CA THR A 329 0.44 -16.53 -14.08
C THR A 329 0.85 -16.22 -15.51
N GLU A 330 2.13 -16.31 -15.82
CA GLU A 330 2.62 -16.01 -17.17
C GLU A 330 2.11 -17.01 -18.22
N VAL A 331 1.85 -18.26 -17.82
CA VAL A 331 1.50 -19.34 -18.75
C VAL A 331 -0.01 -19.61 -18.83
N ARG A 332 -0.73 -19.55 -17.70
CA ARG A 332 -2.18 -19.84 -17.60
C ARG A 332 -3.04 -18.61 -17.40
N ASN A 333 -2.67 -17.74 -16.47
CA ASN A 333 -3.47 -16.57 -16.08
C ASN A 333 -2.81 -15.29 -16.62
N ILE A 334 -2.64 -15.25 -17.94
CA ILE A 334 -1.82 -14.24 -18.63
C ILE A 334 -2.22 -12.86 -18.11
N ARG A 335 -1.26 -12.19 -17.47
CA ARG A 335 -1.47 -10.86 -16.90
C ARG A 335 -2.00 -9.92 -17.99
N GLY A 336 -3.07 -9.19 -17.67
CA GLY A 336 -3.71 -8.28 -18.60
C GLY A 336 -4.61 -8.95 -19.64
N HIS A 337 -4.70 -10.27 -19.69
CA HIS A 337 -5.70 -10.92 -20.53
C HIS A 337 -7.10 -10.64 -20.00
N ILE A 338 -7.96 -10.13 -20.87
CA ILE A 338 -9.36 -9.81 -20.59
C ILE A 338 -10.22 -10.79 -21.38
N GLU A 339 -11.04 -11.55 -20.67
CA GLU A 339 -12.08 -12.41 -21.22
C GLU A 339 -13.43 -11.68 -21.10
N VAL A 340 -14.08 -11.41 -22.24
CA VAL A 340 -15.40 -10.75 -22.27
C VAL A 340 -16.46 -11.84 -22.08
N ILE A 341 -17.17 -11.82 -20.94
CA ILE A 341 -18.24 -12.77 -20.62
C ILE A 341 -19.54 -12.32 -21.26
N THR A 342 -19.88 -11.04 -21.09
CA THR A 342 -21.14 -10.46 -21.55
C THR A 342 -20.82 -9.28 -22.47
N PRO A 343 -21.09 -9.36 -23.78
CA PRO A 343 -20.91 -8.23 -24.68
C PRO A 343 -21.92 -7.14 -24.32
N VAL A 344 -21.46 -5.90 -24.31
CA VAL A 344 -22.31 -4.74 -24.02
C VAL A 344 -22.99 -4.29 -25.32
N GLU A 345 -24.32 -4.29 -25.34
CA GLU A 345 -25.08 -3.68 -26.43
C GLU A 345 -25.10 -2.16 -26.26
N ASN A 346 -24.54 -1.45 -27.24
CA ASN A 346 -24.50 0.01 -27.26
C ASN A 346 -25.68 0.54 -28.06
N ILE A 347 -26.25 1.65 -27.59
CA ILE A 347 -27.22 2.44 -28.37
C ILE A 347 -26.52 3.62 -29.06
N SER A 348 -27.15 4.16 -30.10
CA SER A 348 -26.62 5.35 -30.77
C SER A 348 -26.66 6.59 -29.87
N LEU A 349 -25.74 7.53 -30.07
CA LEU A 349 -25.71 8.79 -29.29
C LEU A 349 -27.03 9.56 -29.37
N LYS A 350 -27.66 9.61 -30.55
CA LYS A 350 -28.93 10.32 -30.75
C LYS A 350 -30.08 9.67 -29.98
N GLU A 351 -30.12 8.34 -29.94
CA GLU A 351 -31.11 7.61 -29.16
C GLU A 351 -30.89 7.82 -27.65
N ALA A 352 -29.63 7.78 -27.20
CA ALA A 352 -29.27 8.03 -25.81
C ALA A 352 -29.68 9.44 -25.35
N GLU A 353 -29.45 10.47 -26.18
CA GLU A 353 -29.87 11.85 -25.91
C GLU A 353 -31.40 11.97 -25.80
N ASN A 354 -32.13 11.38 -26.74
CA ASN A 354 -33.60 11.40 -26.72
C ASN A 354 -34.15 10.73 -25.46
N LYS A 355 -33.61 9.57 -25.10
CA LYS A 355 -34.00 8.82 -23.90
C LYS A 355 -33.69 9.60 -22.63
N MET A 356 -32.51 10.22 -22.56
CA MET A 356 -32.10 11.09 -21.44
C MET A 356 -33.06 12.27 -21.28
N ILE A 357 -33.32 13.04 -22.35
CA ILE A 357 -34.19 14.22 -22.32
C ILE A 357 -35.62 13.82 -21.95
N SER A 358 -36.16 12.78 -22.59
CA SER A 358 -37.52 12.30 -22.32
C SER A 358 -37.70 11.91 -20.86
N LYS A 359 -36.79 11.09 -20.32
CA LYS A 359 -36.87 10.64 -18.92
C LYS A 359 -36.60 11.75 -17.92
N PHE A 360 -35.67 12.65 -18.22
CA PHE A 360 -35.40 13.78 -17.34
C PHE A 360 -36.61 14.73 -17.24
N ASN A 361 -37.25 15.05 -18.37
CA ASN A 361 -38.45 15.89 -18.37
C ASN A 361 -39.62 15.24 -17.62
N GLU A 362 -39.82 13.92 -17.78
CA GLU A 362 -40.80 13.14 -17.00
C GLU A 362 -40.58 13.30 -15.49
N VAL A 363 -39.33 13.15 -15.02
CA VAL A 363 -38.98 13.29 -13.59
C VAL A 363 -39.10 14.73 -13.10
N ILE A 364 -38.69 15.72 -13.92
CA ILE A 364 -38.80 17.14 -13.55
C ILE A 364 -40.26 17.58 -13.42
N SER A 365 -41.13 17.13 -14.32
CA SER A 365 -42.57 17.44 -14.29
C SER A 365 -43.34 16.73 -13.18
N SER A 366 -42.81 15.63 -12.62
CA SER A 366 -43.42 14.96 -11.47
C SER A 366 -43.39 15.84 -10.20
N GLU A 367 -44.48 15.89 -9.44
CA GLU A 367 -44.52 16.59 -8.14
C GLU A 367 -44.09 15.71 -6.96
N GLU A 368 -43.72 14.45 -7.21
CA GLU A 368 -43.33 13.48 -6.19
C GLU A 368 -42.07 13.92 -5.42
N THR A 369 -42.13 13.88 -4.08
CA THR A 369 -41.02 14.18 -3.17
C THR A 369 -40.72 12.98 -2.27
N GLY A 370 -39.54 12.95 -1.65
CA GLY A 370 -39.09 11.83 -0.82
C GLY A 370 -38.43 10.69 -1.61
N LYS A 371 -38.23 10.88 -2.91
CA LYS A 371 -37.64 9.92 -3.83
C LYS A 371 -36.34 10.45 -4.44
N THR A 372 -35.39 9.55 -4.70
CA THR A 372 -34.12 9.85 -5.35
C THR A 372 -34.03 9.19 -6.72
N TYR A 373 -33.83 10.00 -7.76
CA TYR A 373 -33.68 9.58 -9.13
C TYR A 373 -32.20 9.60 -9.51
N ILE A 374 -31.66 8.47 -9.97
CA ILE A 374 -30.28 8.33 -10.41
C ILE A 374 -30.25 8.19 -11.93
N PHE A 375 -29.60 9.12 -12.60
CA PHE A 375 -29.31 9.04 -14.03
C PHE A 375 -27.84 8.65 -14.23
N SER A 376 -27.62 7.39 -14.58
CA SER A 376 -26.31 6.86 -14.96
C SER A 376 -26.05 7.17 -16.43
N LEU A 377 -25.26 8.21 -16.69
CA LEU A 377 -25.12 8.87 -17.99
C LEU A 377 -23.64 9.01 -18.39
N PRO A 378 -23.24 8.65 -19.61
CA PRO A 378 -21.84 8.64 -20.01
C PRO A 378 -21.27 10.05 -20.02
N THR A 379 -19.95 10.14 -19.85
CA THR A 379 -19.25 11.43 -19.93
C THR A 379 -19.47 12.07 -21.30
N ALA A 380 -19.61 13.40 -21.33
CA ALA A 380 -19.89 14.19 -22.52
C ALA A 380 -21.28 14.03 -23.18
N ILE A 381 -22.24 13.28 -22.59
CA ILE A 381 -23.59 13.21 -23.16
C ILE A 381 -24.35 14.55 -23.10
N GLY A 382 -23.91 15.50 -22.27
CA GLY A 382 -24.55 16.82 -22.13
C GLY A 382 -25.35 17.02 -20.85
N LYS A 383 -24.99 16.31 -19.76
CA LYS A 383 -25.61 16.41 -18.42
C LYS A 383 -25.79 17.86 -17.98
N THR A 384 -24.73 18.65 -17.98
CA THR A 384 -24.76 20.05 -17.56
C THR A 384 -25.63 20.94 -18.46
N ARG A 385 -25.68 20.68 -19.77
CA ARG A 385 -26.54 21.43 -20.71
C ARG A 385 -28.02 21.23 -20.43
N LEU A 386 -28.38 20.04 -19.93
CA LEU A 386 -29.75 19.72 -19.53
C LEU A 386 -30.25 20.63 -18.39
N LEU A 387 -29.34 21.14 -17.57
CA LEU A 387 -29.64 21.94 -16.38
C LEU A 387 -29.85 23.43 -16.68
N GLU A 388 -29.39 23.94 -17.82
CA GLU A 388 -29.38 25.37 -18.16
C GLU A 388 -30.77 26.03 -18.23
N ASN A 389 -31.82 25.22 -18.43
CA ASN A 389 -33.21 25.66 -18.59
C ASN A 389 -34.14 25.18 -17.46
N VAL A 390 -33.60 24.62 -16.37
CA VAL A 390 -34.44 24.07 -15.29
C VAL A 390 -34.79 25.17 -14.29
N GLU A 391 -36.09 25.38 -14.09
CA GLU A 391 -36.62 26.41 -13.19
C GLU A 391 -36.94 25.86 -11.79
N LYS A 392 -36.99 26.75 -10.79
CA LYS A 392 -37.50 26.49 -9.42
C LYS A 392 -36.85 25.30 -8.70
N CYS A 393 -35.55 25.12 -8.89
CA CYS A 393 -34.79 24.03 -8.27
C CYS A 393 -33.44 24.48 -7.73
N ILE A 394 -32.82 23.63 -6.92
CA ILE A 394 -31.41 23.77 -6.55
C ILE A 394 -30.58 22.93 -7.50
N ILE A 395 -29.60 23.53 -8.17
CA ILE A 395 -28.57 22.83 -8.94
C ILE A 395 -27.29 22.85 -8.11
N ALA A 396 -26.95 21.69 -7.55
CA ALA A 396 -25.76 21.45 -6.77
C ALA A 396 -24.64 20.92 -7.66
N LEU A 397 -23.48 21.56 -7.59
CA LEU A 397 -22.33 21.30 -8.47
C LEU A 397 -21.10 20.87 -7.67
N PRO A 398 -20.16 20.11 -8.26
CA PRO A 398 -19.01 19.58 -7.54
C PRO A 398 -18.05 20.66 -7.04
N THR A 399 -17.90 21.78 -7.77
CA THR A 399 -16.92 22.83 -7.45
C THR A 399 -17.48 24.24 -7.69
N ASN A 400 -16.90 25.24 -7.01
CA ASN A 400 -17.22 26.66 -7.27
C ASN A 400 -16.86 27.08 -8.70
N HIS A 401 -15.78 26.54 -9.27
CA HIS A 401 -15.40 26.80 -10.65
C HIS A 401 -16.53 26.41 -11.62
N LEU A 402 -17.07 25.19 -11.49
CA LEU A 402 -18.15 24.73 -12.37
C LEU A 402 -19.46 25.50 -12.12
N LYS A 403 -19.72 25.91 -10.88
CA LYS A 403 -20.83 26.82 -10.54
C LYS A 403 -20.72 28.16 -11.25
N ASN A 404 -19.55 28.77 -11.24
CA ASN A 404 -19.33 30.05 -11.90
C ASN A 404 -19.36 29.92 -13.43
N GLU A 405 -18.92 28.80 -13.99
CA GLU A 405 -19.06 28.51 -15.43
C GLU A 405 -20.53 28.34 -15.86
N ILE A 406 -21.35 27.63 -15.06
CA ILE A 406 -22.76 27.41 -15.37
C ILE A 406 -23.57 28.70 -15.18
N LYS A 407 -23.22 29.52 -14.18
CA LYS A 407 -23.79 30.85 -13.97
C LYS A 407 -23.83 31.68 -15.27
N GLU A 408 -22.76 31.68 -16.04
CA GLU A 408 -22.67 32.44 -17.30
C GLU A 408 -23.55 31.87 -18.43
N ARG A 409 -24.03 30.64 -18.31
CA ARG A 409 -24.80 29.92 -19.34
C ARG A 409 -26.27 29.71 -19.01
N MET A 410 -26.70 29.99 -17.78
CA MET A 410 -28.09 29.82 -17.36
C MET A 410 -29.04 30.71 -18.19
N LYS A 411 -30.16 30.14 -18.62
CA LYS A 411 -31.14 30.81 -19.51
C LYS A 411 -32.45 31.18 -18.82
N VAL A 412 -32.60 30.79 -17.57
CA VAL A 412 -33.79 31.04 -16.73
C VAL A 412 -33.45 32.01 -15.61
N ASN A 413 -34.46 32.51 -14.89
CA ASN A 413 -34.20 33.33 -13.71
C ASN A 413 -33.50 32.50 -12.63
N TYR A 414 -32.32 32.96 -12.20
CA TYR A 414 -31.49 32.23 -11.25
C TYR A 414 -30.76 33.15 -10.27
N THR A 415 -30.35 32.57 -9.14
CA THR A 415 -29.40 33.13 -8.19
C THR A 415 -28.32 32.11 -7.86
N TYR A 416 -27.31 32.48 -7.09
CA TYR A 416 -26.19 31.61 -6.77
C TYR A 416 -25.68 31.84 -5.36
N SER A 417 -25.23 30.77 -4.73
CA SER A 417 -24.48 30.90 -3.48
C SER A 417 -23.11 31.53 -3.74
N PRO A 418 -22.66 32.51 -2.94
CA PRO A 418 -21.35 33.13 -3.06
C PRO A 418 -20.21 32.13 -2.79
N ASP A 419 -19.05 32.40 -3.37
CA ASP A 419 -17.78 31.70 -3.09
C ASP A 419 -17.25 32.06 -1.70
N SER A 420 -16.19 31.39 -1.23
CA SER A 420 -15.58 31.69 0.08
C SER A 420 -15.23 33.18 0.19
N ILE A 421 -15.62 33.81 1.30
CA ILE A 421 -15.30 35.19 1.61
C ILE A 421 -13.83 35.33 2.04
N GLU A 422 -13.16 36.37 1.57
CA GLU A 422 -11.81 36.76 1.97
C GLU A 422 -11.83 38.23 2.42
N PHE A 423 -11.56 38.46 3.69
CA PHE A 423 -11.49 39.79 4.29
C PHE A 423 -10.10 40.41 4.07
N LYS A 424 -10.00 41.73 4.17
CA LYS A 424 -8.69 42.42 4.21
C LYS A 424 -7.96 42.13 5.52
N ASP A 425 -8.68 41.93 6.61
CA ASP A 425 -8.08 41.51 7.88
C ASP A 425 -7.61 40.05 7.82
N SER A 426 -6.29 39.87 7.73
CA SER A 426 -5.64 38.56 7.75
C SER A 426 -5.91 37.75 9.02
N PHE A 427 -6.19 38.39 10.17
CA PHE A 427 -6.51 37.71 11.41
C PHE A 427 -7.91 37.08 11.35
N LEU A 428 -8.88 37.78 10.77
CA LEU A 428 -10.22 37.24 10.51
C LEU A 428 -10.16 36.04 9.57
N ASN A 429 -9.41 36.14 8.47
CA ASN A 429 -9.23 35.04 7.54
C ASN A 429 -8.64 33.81 8.23
N LYS A 430 -7.56 33.99 9.01
CA LYS A 430 -6.95 32.91 9.81
C LYS A 430 -7.92 32.32 10.84
N LYS A 431 -8.79 33.13 11.45
CA LYS A 431 -9.80 32.64 12.42
C LYS A 431 -10.88 31.80 11.71
N ILE A 432 -11.35 32.24 10.56
CA ILE A 432 -12.33 31.52 9.73
C ILE A 432 -11.74 30.20 9.22
N GLU A 433 -10.51 30.24 8.69
CA GLU A 433 -9.78 29.06 8.22
C GLU A 433 -9.59 28.04 9.35
N TYR A 434 -9.18 28.52 10.54
CA TYR A 434 -9.05 27.68 11.74
C TYR A 434 -10.36 26.95 12.07
N PHE A 435 -11.49 27.65 12.08
CA PHE A 435 -12.79 27.04 12.35
C PHE A 435 -13.22 26.01 11.30
N TYR A 436 -12.94 26.24 10.02
CA TYR A 436 -13.14 25.21 9.00
C TYR A 436 -12.24 23.99 9.24
N LYS A 437 -10.98 24.21 9.64
CA LYS A 437 -10.00 23.15 9.90
C LYS A 437 -10.44 22.24 11.05
N ILE A 438 -11.01 22.78 12.12
CA ILE A 438 -11.45 22.01 13.29
C ILE A 438 -12.90 21.50 13.19
N GLY A 439 -13.58 21.66 12.05
CA GLY A 439 -14.93 21.13 11.83
C GLY A 439 -16.08 22.01 12.30
N LEU A 440 -15.88 23.33 12.43
CA LEU A 440 -16.90 24.28 12.94
C LEU A 440 -17.31 25.36 11.93
N PRO A 441 -17.78 25.00 10.71
CA PRO A 441 -18.16 25.97 9.68
C PRO A 441 -19.29 26.91 10.11
N LYS A 442 -20.24 26.45 10.94
CA LYS A 442 -21.34 27.28 11.46
C LYS A 442 -20.84 28.46 12.31
N LYS A 443 -19.73 28.27 13.04
CA LYS A 443 -19.11 29.35 13.83
C LYS A 443 -18.42 30.37 12.93
N SER A 444 -17.80 29.94 11.82
CA SER A 444 -17.30 30.85 10.78
C SER A 444 -18.42 31.74 10.21
N MET A 445 -19.58 31.14 9.89
CA MET A 445 -20.73 31.90 9.40
C MET A 445 -21.27 32.90 10.44
N LYS A 446 -21.24 32.55 11.72
CA LYS A 446 -21.62 33.48 12.81
C LYS A 446 -20.70 34.70 12.87
N ILE A 447 -19.38 34.53 12.66
CA ILE A 447 -18.45 35.66 12.57
C ILE A 447 -18.85 36.57 11.40
N ILE A 448 -19.08 36.01 10.22
CA ILE A 448 -19.44 36.78 9.02
C ILE A 448 -20.73 37.58 9.27
N ARG A 449 -21.76 36.96 9.86
CA ARG A 449 -23.01 37.67 10.23
C ARG A 449 -22.77 38.77 11.26
N ASN A 450 -21.98 38.52 12.30
CA ASN A 450 -21.67 39.53 13.31
C ASN A 450 -20.94 40.75 12.71
N ILE A 451 -20.08 40.54 11.71
CA ILE A 451 -19.42 41.63 10.97
C ILE A 451 -20.46 42.41 10.15
N ALA A 452 -21.33 41.71 9.41
CA ALA A 452 -22.39 42.34 8.63
C ALA A 452 -23.38 43.17 9.49
N GLU A 453 -23.68 42.69 10.71
CA GLU A 453 -24.55 43.36 11.68
C GLU A 453 -23.85 44.48 12.47
N GLY A 454 -22.56 44.75 12.22
CA GLY A 454 -21.78 45.77 12.95
C GLY A 454 -21.46 45.41 14.40
N LYS A 455 -21.61 44.14 14.80
CA LYS A 455 -21.32 43.63 16.15
C LYS A 455 -19.84 43.29 16.37
N TYR A 456 -19.04 43.32 15.31
CA TYR A 456 -17.61 43.06 15.33
C TYR A 456 -16.85 44.27 14.79
N LEU A 457 -15.80 44.70 15.49
CA LEU A 457 -15.01 45.85 15.05
C LEU A 457 -14.20 45.45 13.81
N SER A 458 -14.52 46.01 12.66
CA SER A 458 -13.84 45.75 11.38
C SER A 458 -13.80 47.01 10.53
N ASN A 459 -12.93 47.02 9.53
CA ASN A 459 -12.90 48.14 8.58
C ASN A 459 -14.19 48.17 7.73
N LYS A 460 -14.51 49.34 7.18
CA LYS A 460 -15.76 49.55 6.43
C LYS A 460 -15.89 48.63 5.21
N GLU A 461 -14.77 48.28 4.58
CA GLU A 461 -14.77 47.42 3.39
C GLU A 461 -15.12 45.98 3.76
N ASP A 462 -14.56 45.44 4.85
CA ASP A 462 -14.88 44.11 5.36
C ASP A 462 -16.33 44.01 5.83
N VAL A 463 -16.87 45.08 6.44
CA VAL A 463 -18.30 45.16 6.78
C VAL A 463 -19.16 45.08 5.52
N GLN A 464 -18.82 45.84 4.47
CA GLN A 464 -19.55 45.80 3.20
C GLN A 464 -19.47 44.43 2.54
N LEU A 465 -18.28 43.81 2.50
CA LEU A 465 -18.09 42.45 1.97
C LEU A 465 -18.96 41.43 2.71
N ALA A 466 -19.05 41.53 4.03
CA ALA A 466 -19.89 40.64 4.82
C ALA A 466 -21.39 40.86 4.56
N ILE A 467 -21.82 42.13 4.43
CA ILE A 467 -23.21 42.49 4.06
C ILE A 467 -23.55 41.89 2.70
N ASP A 468 -22.74 42.16 1.68
CA ASP A 468 -22.96 41.67 0.31
C ASP A 468 -23.02 40.14 0.27
N TYR A 469 -22.12 39.48 1.01
CA TYR A 469 -22.10 38.03 1.15
C TYR A 469 -23.38 37.48 1.80
N CYS A 470 -23.86 38.11 2.89
CA CYS A 470 -25.09 37.68 3.57
C CYS A 470 -26.32 37.94 2.70
N SER A 471 -26.44 39.12 2.09
CA SER A 471 -27.54 39.45 1.20
C SER A 471 -27.61 38.51 0.00
N GLN A 472 -26.47 38.12 -0.58
CA GLN A 472 -26.45 37.12 -1.65
C GLN A 472 -26.96 35.74 -1.19
N LEU A 473 -26.76 35.38 0.08
CA LEU A 473 -27.32 34.16 0.65
C LEU A 473 -28.81 34.24 0.86
N ASP A 474 -29.31 35.37 1.36
CA ASP A 474 -30.74 35.58 1.56
C ASP A 474 -31.51 35.48 0.23
N LEU A 475 -30.91 35.92 -0.88
CA LEU A 475 -31.47 35.71 -2.22
C LEU A 475 -31.63 34.23 -2.60
N CYS A 476 -30.79 33.33 -2.05
CA CYS A 476 -30.87 31.90 -2.32
C CYS A 476 -32.04 31.22 -1.60
N ASP A 477 -32.68 31.89 -0.64
CA ASP A 477 -33.84 31.36 0.10
C ASP A 477 -35.17 31.60 -0.64
N ASN A 478 -35.13 31.97 -1.93
CA ASN A 478 -36.33 32.11 -2.76
C ASN A 478 -36.65 30.80 -3.53
N PRO A 479 -37.73 30.06 -3.19
CA PRO A 479 -38.08 28.80 -3.84
C PRO A 479 -38.57 28.96 -5.30
N ASP A 480 -38.96 30.16 -5.72
CA ASP A 480 -39.42 30.45 -7.09
C ASP A 480 -38.28 30.75 -8.07
N ILE A 481 -37.04 30.81 -7.59
CA ILE A 481 -35.85 31.08 -8.40
C ILE A 481 -34.93 29.86 -8.37
N THR A 482 -34.29 29.54 -9.51
CA THR A 482 -33.29 28.48 -9.54
C THR A 482 -32.03 28.90 -8.78
N VAL A 483 -31.49 28.03 -7.92
CA VAL A 483 -30.30 28.34 -7.11
C VAL A 483 -29.13 27.48 -7.56
N LEU A 484 -28.03 28.12 -7.97
CA LEU A 484 -26.76 27.45 -8.23
C LEU A 484 -25.92 27.37 -6.95
N SER A 485 -25.52 26.16 -6.58
CA SER A 485 -24.75 25.92 -5.36
C SER A 485 -23.78 24.77 -5.52
N THR A 486 -23.02 24.46 -4.47
CA THR A 486 -22.11 23.30 -4.48
C THR A 486 -22.69 22.12 -3.72
N HIS A 487 -22.27 20.89 -4.06
CA HIS A 487 -22.59 19.67 -3.30
C HIS A 487 -22.37 19.88 -1.81
N LYS A 488 -21.18 20.40 -1.46
CA LYS A 488 -20.77 20.64 -0.08
C LYS A 488 -21.69 21.64 0.61
N ARG A 489 -22.12 22.70 -0.04
CA ARG A 489 -23.01 23.66 0.60
C ARG A 489 -24.39 23.06 0.85
N ILE A 490 -24.98 22.44 -0.17
CA ILE A 490 -26.35 21.89 -0.10
C ILE A 490 -26.47 20.75 0.91
N ILE A 491 -25.50 19.84 0.97
CA ILE A 491 -25.51 18.71 1.91
C ILE A 491 -25.31 19.16 3.38
N ASN A 492 -24.68 20.32 3.61
CA ASN A 492 -24.50 20.87 4.97
C ASN A 492 -25.55 21.93 5.34
N SER A 493 -26.58 22.15 4.51
CA SER A 493 -27.65 23.10 4.80
C SER A 493 -28.72 22.46 5.69
N ASP A 494 -29.10 23.14 6.77
CA ASP A 494 -30.11 22.64 7.71
C ASP A 494 -31.56 22.79 7.16
N CYS A 495 -31.79 23.74 6.26
CA CYS A 495 -33.09 23.98 5.65
C CYS A 495 -32.91 24.32 4.16
N LEU A 496 -33.68 23.64 3.31
CA LEU A 496 -33.76 23.92 1.87
C LEU A 496 -35.23 24.19 1.55
N LEU A 497 -35.53 25.36 0.97
CA LEU A 497 -36.91 25.75 0.67
C LEU A 497 -37.43 25.13 -0.62
N HIS A 498 -36.55 24.89 -1.60
CA HIS A 498 -36.89 24.22 -2.85
C HIS A 498 -37.35 22.78 -2.63
N LYS A 499 -38.27 22.30 -3.47
CA LYS A 499 -38.73 20.90 -3.45
C LYS A 499 -37.80 19.95 -4.20
N THR A 500 -37.07 20.47 -5.20
CA THR A 500 -36.21 19.69 -6.09
C THR A 500 -34.75 20.08 -5.91
N VAL A 501 -33.89 19.08 -5.75
CA VAL A 501 -32.43 19.24 -5.68
C VAL A 501 -31.79 18.34 -6.73
N ILE A 502 -30.96 18.93 -7.59
CA ILE A 502 -30.28 18.25 -8.69
C ILE A 502 -28.78 18.30 -8.43
N PHE A 503 -28.12 17.15 -8.38
CA PHE A 503 -26.68 17.01 -8.25
C PHE A 503 -26.08 16.70 -9.64
N ASP A 504 -25.21 17.58 -10.14
CA ASP A 504 -24.38 17.31 -11.33
C ASP A 504 -23.11 16.58 -10.89
N GLU A 505 -22.85 15.40 -11.43
CA GLU A 505 -21.88 14.43 -10.92
C GLU A 505 -22.27 13.78 -9.57
N ASP A 506 -21.56 12.71 -9.23
CA ASP A 506 -21.76 11.93 -8.02
C ASP A 506 -21.39 12.73 -6.73
N PRO A 507 -22.34 12.98 -5.81
CA PRO A 507 -22.05 13.67 -4.54
C PRO A 507 -21.49 12.75 -3.44
N LEU A 508 -21.20 11.46 -3.70
CA LEU A 508 -20.77 10.48 -2.70
C LEU A 508 -19.60 10.96 -1.84
N ASN A 509 -18.58 11.60 -2.43
CA ASN A 509 -17.42 12.13 -1.69
C ASN A 509 -17.78 13.24 -0.68
N THR A 510 -18.96 13.86 -0.82
CA THR A 510 -19.48 14.88 0.10
C THR A 510 -20.44 14.29 1.12
N LEU A 511 -21.21 13.28 0.69
CA LEU A 511 -22.12 12.51 1.54
C LEU A 511 -21.37 11.65 2.55
N VAL A 512 -20.23 11.10 2.13
CA VAL A 512 -19.38 10.23 2.94
C VAL A 512 -17.97 10.81 2.97
N GLU A 513 -17.61 11.44 4.09
CA GLU A 513 -16.30 12.08 4.25
C GLU A 513 -15.45 11.25 5.22
N ILE A 514 -14.26 10.85 4.77
CA ILE A 514 -13.25 10.24 5.65
C ILE A 514 -12.26 11.34 6.05
N LYS A 515 -12.13 11.54 7.36
CA LYS A 515 -11.29 12.57 7.97
C LYS A 515 -10.33 11.94 8.97
N THR A 516 -9.37 12.75 9.42
CA THR A 516 -8.35 12.30 10.37
C THR A 516 -8.24 13.28 11.53
N THR A 517 -8.05 12.75 12.74
CA THR A 517 -7.71 13.52 13.94
C THR A 517 -6.51 12.88 14.65
N SER A 518 -5.82 13.66 15.48
CA SER A 518 -4.66 13.21 16.25
C SER A 518 -5.08 12.81 17.67
N ILE A 519 -4.54 11.70 18.19
CA ILE A 519 -4.70 11.35 19.62
C ILE A 519 -4.03 12.41 20.50
N LYS A 520 -2.98 13.09 20.01
CA LYS A 520 -2.27 14.13 20.78
C LYS A 520 -3.17 15.33 21.08
N ASP A 521 -4.05 15.72 20.16
CA ASP A 521 -4.98 16.82 20.38
C ASP A 521 -5.95 16.48 21.53
N ILE A 522 -6.50 15.26 21.51
CA ILE A 522 -7.43 14.80 22.54
C ILE A 522 -6.70 14.65 23.89
N ALA A 523 -5.55 13.97 23.88
CA ALA A 523 -4.77 13.68 25.08
C ALA A 523 -4.06 14.91 25.67
N GLY A 524 -3.76 15.92 24.87
CA GLY A 524 -3.18 17.19 25.34
C GLY A 524 -4.25 18.08 25.96
N VAL A 525 -5.42 18.17 25.34
CA VAL A 525 -6.50 19.04 25.81
C VAL A 525 -7.22 18.48 27.04
N GLN A 526 -7.24 17.16 27.25
CA GLN A 526 -7.91 16.55 28.42
C GLN A 526 -7.46 17.11 29.78
N TYR A 527 -6.21 17.58 29.89
CA TYR A 527 -5.66 18.13 31.14
C TYR A 527 -6.23 19.50 31.49
N PHE A 528 -6.71 20.22 30.47
CA PHE A 528 -7.30 21.54 30.63
C PHE A 528 -8.83 21.52 30.48
N TYR A 529 -9.37 20.48 29.83
CA TYR A 529 -10.80 20.25 29.63
C TYR A 529 -11.19 18.82 30.02
N THR A 530 -11.60 18.66 31.28
CA THR A 530 -11.90 17.36 31.91
C THR A 530 -12.82 16.44 31.10
N PRO A 531 -13.88 16.91 30.41
CA PRO A 531 -14.76 16.01 29.66
C PRO A 531 -14.07 15.18 28.57
N LEU A 532 -13.00 15.70 27.95
CA LEU A 532 -12.22 14.95 26.94
C LEU A 532 -11.40 13.80 27.53
N LYS A 533 -11.24 13.73 28.86
CA LYS A 533 -10.58 12.61 29.54
C LYS A 533 -11.30 11.28 29.28
N SER A 534 -12.63 11.31 29.15
CA SER A 534 -13.41 10.11 28.80
C SER A 534 -13.02 9.53 27.45
N VAL A 535 -12.84 10.40 26.44
CA VAL A 535 -12.40 10.05 25.09
C VAL A 535 -10.97 9.54 25.12
N ALA A 536 -10.07 10.24 25.81
CA ALA A 536 -8.67 9.86 25.92
C ALA A 536 -8.50 8.48 26.59
N ASN A 537 -9.24 8.21 27.67
CA ASN A 537 -9.23 6.91 28.35
C ASN A 537 -9.76 5.80 27.43
N HIS A 538 -10.89 6.02 26.74
CA HIS A 538 -11.41 5.03 25.78
C HIS A 538 -10.37 4.71 24.71
N LEU A 539 -9.74 5.75 24.15
CA LEU A 539 -8.70 5.60 23.14
C LEU A 539 -7.44 4.94 23.69
N SER A 540 -7.08 5.10 24.96
CA SER A 540 -5.92 4.40 25.55
C SER A 540 -6.19 2.91 25.77
N ASP A 541 -7.44 2.54 26.09
CA ASP A 541 -7.81 1.18 26.46
C ASP A 541 -7.95 0.25 25.26
N ILE A 542 -8.33 0.79 24.09
CA ILE A 542 -8.46 0.02 22.85
C ILE A 542 -7.12 -0.13 22.13
N LYS A 543 -6.92 -1.28 21.47
CA LYS A 543 -5.77 -1.51 20.58
C LYS A 543 -5.97 -0.81 19.24
N GLU A 544 -4.99 -0.89 18.35
CA GLU A 544 -5.21 -0.53 16.95
C GLU A 544 -6.29 -1.43 16.35
N GLY A 545 -7.12 -0.87 15.47
CA GLY A 545 -8.28 -1.60 14.94
C GLY A 545 -9.33 -0.65 14.38
N ILE A 546 -10.46 -1.23 13.96
CA ILE A 546 -11.65 -0.54 13.48
C ILE A 546 -12.79 -0.70 14.48
N TYR A 547 -13.46 0.38 14.82
CA TYR A 547 -14.44 0.45 15.90
C TYR A 547 -15.63 1.33 15.52
N GLU A 548 -16.77 1.06 16.13
CA GLU A 548 -17.88 2.02 16.20
C GLU A 548 -17.51 3.14 17.17
N THR A 549 -17.82 4.38 16.79
CA THR A 549 -17.56 5.52 17.66
C THR A 549 -18.59 5.52 18.79
N PRO A 550 -18.18 5.40 20.05
CA PRO A 550 -19.13 5.43 21.15
C PRO A 550 -19.69 6.83 21.34
N PHE A 551 -20.88 6.91 21.94
CA PHE A 551 -21.43 8.20 22.36
C PHE A 551 -20.61 8.78 23.52
N PHE A 552 -19.97 9.93 23.29
CA PHE A 552 -19.28 10.69 24.33
C PHE A 552 -20.18 11.80 24.84
N ASN A 553 -20.49 11.81 26.13
CA ASN A 553 -21.28 12.87 26.77
C ASN A 553 -20.46 14.15 26.94
N ILE A 554 -20.20 14.85 25.82
CA ILE A 554 -19.43 16.09 25.76
C ILE A 554 -20.31 17.17 25.16
N ASP A 555 -20.48 18.26 25.91
CA ASP A 555 -21.12 19.47 25.39
C ASP A 555 -20.17 20.16 24.39
N GLN A 556 -20.54 20.12 23.12
CA GLN A 556 -19.73 20.69 22.04
C GLN A 556 -19.70 22.22 22.06
N ASP A 557 -20.74 22.88 22.58
CA ASP A 557 -20.74 24.33 22.72
C ASP A 557 -19.84 24.78 23.88
N ASP A 558 -19.79 23.99 24.96
CA ASP A 558 -18.85 24.21 26.07
C ASP A 558 -17.39 23.95 25.64
N LEU A 559 -17.12 22.83 24.97
CA LEU A 559 -15.81 22.54 24.38
C LEU A 559 -15.39 23.65 23.43
N PHE A 560 -16.30 24.16 22.61
CA PHE A 560 -16.03 25.29 21.72
C PHE A 560 -15.62 26.56 22.48
N LYS A 561 -16.40 26.97 23.50
CA LYS A 561 -16.07 28.14 24.33
C LYS A 561 -14.69 28.02 24.97
N PHE A 562 -14.33 26.80 25.37
CA PHE A 562 -13.02 26.53 25.96
C PHE A 562 -11.85 26.74 24.97
N ILE A 563 -12.04 26.44 23.69
CA ILE A 563 -10.98 26.50 22.67
C ILE A 563 -10.92 27.79 21.84
N ASP A 564 -12.02 28.56 21.74
CA ASP A 564 -12.16 29.70 20.80
C ASP A 564 -10.99 30.70 20.93
N ASP A 565 -10.57 30.99 22.16
CA ASP A 565 -9.50 31.95 22.43
C ASP A 565 -8.09 31.35 22.46
N LYS A 566 -7.96 30.01 22.49
CA LYS A 566 -6.69 29.34 22.79
C LYS A 566 -6.03 28.67 21.58
N ARG A 567 -6.79 28.40 20.50
CA ARG A 567 -6.30 27.73 19.27
C ARG A 567 -5.49 26.45 19.53
N ILE A 568 -5.94 25.64 20.48
CA ILE A 568 -5.20 24.47 20.99
C ILE A 568 -5.38 23.19 20.17
N LEU A 569 -6.37 23.14 19.28
CA LEU A 569 -6.63 21.96 18.44
C LEU A 569 -6.02 22.16 17.06
N GLU A 570 -5.20 21.22 16.62
CA GLU A 570 -4.62 21.24 15.29
C GLU A 570 -5.48 20.49 14.27
N THR A 571 -6.30 19.55 14.73
CA THR A 571 -7.09 18.61 13.94
C THR A 571 -8.57 18.61 14.32
N ASN A 572 -9.40 17.99 13.47
CA ASN A 572 -10.86 18.05 13.58
C ASN A 572 -11.39 17.02 14.59
N VAL A 573 -11.39 17.42 15.86
CA VAL A 573 -11.93 16.63 16.97
C VAL A 573 -13.46 16.66 16.99
N PHE A 574 -14.11 17.76 16.57
CA PHE A 574 -15.58 17.89 16.62
C PHE A 574 -16.28 16.88 15.71
N ASP A 575 -15.82 16.72 14.48
CA ASP A 575 -16.40 15.71 13.59
C ASP A 575 -16.09 14.29 14.09
N PHE A 576 -14.92 14.06 14.71
CA PHE A 576 -14.62 12.75 15.30
C PHE A 576 -15.63 12.37 16.38
N LEU A 577 -15.97 13.29 17.28
CA LEU A 577 -16.96 13.05 18.34
C LEU A 577 -18.37 12.71 17.78
N ASN A 578 -18.66 13.13 16.54
CA ASN A 578 -19.91 12.89 15.84
C ASN A 578 -19.82 11.80 14.76
N SER A 579 -18.68 11.11 14.66
CA SER A 579 -18.43 10.10 13.63
C SER A 579 -19.17 8.81 13.91
N LYS A 580 -19.33 7.95 12.89
CA LYS A 580 -20.01 6.66 13.04
C LYS A 580 -19.04 5.52 13.35
N PHE A 581 -17.94 5.46 12.59
CA PHE A 581 -16.87 4.47 12.77
C PHE A 581 -15.51 5.15 12.68
N PHE A 582 -14.52 4.56 13.34
CA PHE A 582 -13.14 5.01 13.27
C PHE A 582 -12.13 3.86 13.24
N ILE A 583 -10.96 4.14 12.69
CA ILE A 583 -9.76 3.31 12.71
C ILE A 583 -8.71 4.04 13.55
N LYS A 584 -8.17 3.35 14.55
CA LYS A 584 -7.02 3.82 15.36
C LYS A 584 -5.74 3.17 14.84
N HIS A 585 -4.71 3.99 14.56
CA HIS A 585 -3.39 3.48 14.20
C HIS A 585 -2.26 4.52 14.34
N GLU A 586 -1.09 4.12 14.86
CA GLU A 586 0.13 4.95 15.02
C GLU A 586 -0.14 6.36 15.59
N GLY A 587 -1.06 6.46 16.56
CA GLY A 587 -1.40 7.73 17.20
C GLY A 587 -2.35 8.65 16.40
N SER A 588 -2.83 8.19 15.24
CA SER A 588 -3.84 8.85 14.41
C SER A 588 -5.17 8.11 14.47
N ILE A 589 -6.26 8.84 14.25
CA ILE A 589 -7.61 8.32 14.15
C ILE A 589 -8.18 8.73 12.79
N HIS A 590 -8.51 7.76 11.96
CA HIS A 590 -9.25 7.98 10.72
C HIS A 590 -10.70 7.64 10.95
N TYR A 591 -11.62 8.55 10.69
CA TYR A 591 -13.04 8.34 10.97
C TYR A 591 -13.91 8.71 9.77
N ILE A 592 -15.09 8.10 9.72
CA ILE A 592 -16.04 8.29 8.64
C ILE A 592 -17.28 9.05 9.11
N MET A 593 -17.60 10.11 8.38
CA MET A 593 -18.83 10.88 8.52
C MET A 593 -19.80 10.44 7.43
N LYS A 594 -21.04 10.15 7.81
CA LYS A 594 -22.15 9.93 6.87
C LYS A 594 -23.14 11.08 7.02
N LYS A 595 -23.45 11.76 5.93
CA LYS A 595 -24.49 12.78 5.83
C LYS A 595 -25.69 12.23 5.08
N GLU A 596 -26.86 12.79 5.36
CA GLU A 596 -28.09 12.40 4.69
C GLU A 596 -28.29 13.21 3.39
N LEU A 597 -28.94 12.59 2.41
CA LEU A 597 -29.47 13.33 1.26
C LEU A 597 -30.59 14.29 1.74
N PRO A 598 -30.87 15.38 1.02
CA PRO A 598 -31.97 16.28 1.36
C PRO A 598 -33.29 15.52 1.58
N GLU A 599 -33.78 15.54 2.82
CA GLU A 599 -34.98 14.81 3.24
C GLU A 599 -36.25 15.45 2.69
N ASN A 600 -37.25 14.61 2.37
CA ASN A 600 -38.54 15.05 1.83
C ASN A 600 -38.43 15.90 0.56
N LYS A 601 -37.32 15.75 -0.20
CA LYS A 601 -37.08 16.41 -1.48
C LYS A 601 -37.13 15.42 -2.63
N LYS A 602 -37.33 15.94 -3.84
CA LYS A 602 -37.04 15.22 -5.08
C LYS A 602 -35.56 15.37 -5.38
N ASN A 603 -34.78 14.34 -5.10
CA ASN A 603 -33.35 14.33 -5.36
C ASN A 603 -33.08 13.75 -6.75
N ILE A 604 -32.30 14.42 -7.59
CA ILE A 604 -31.89 13.94 -8.92
C ILE A 604 -30.37 13.93 -8.96
N ILE A 605 -29.75 12.81 -9.29
CA ILE A 605 -28.28 12.68 -9.38
C ILE A 605 -27.90 12.32 -10.81
N LEU A 606 -27.11 13.16 -11.48
CA LEU A 606 -26.62 12.94 -12.85
C LEU A 606 -25.14 12.53 -12.81
N SER A 607 -24.81 11.26 -13.03
CA SER A 607 -23.44 10.79 -12.87
C SER A 607 -23.00 9.79 -13.94
N ALA A 608 -21.71 9.81 -14.29
CA ALA A 608 -21.13 8.80 -15.18
C ALA A 608 -20.70 7.51 -14.48
N THR A 609 -20.52 7.57 -13.16
CA THR A 609 -19.79 6.54 -12.41
C THR A 609 -20.48 6.13 -11.12
N ILE A 610 -21.80 6.39 -11.02
CA ILE A 610 -22.56 6.20 -9.79
C ILE A 610 -22.74 4.72 -9.41
N PRO A 611 -22.37 4.34 -8.17
CA PRO A 611 -22.60 3.00 -7.65
C PRO A 611 -24.02 2.85 -7.09
N ILE A 612 -24.99 2.48 -7.92
CA ILE A 612 -26.42 2.40 -7.50
C ILE A 612 -26.61 1.52 -6.27
N ASP A 613 -25.97 0.34 -6.23
CA ASP A 613 -26.09 -0.59 -5.10
C ASP A 613 -25.47 -0.02 -3.81
N PHE A 614 -24.49 0.88 -3.93
CA PHE A 614 -23.87 1.52 -2.76
C PHE A 614 -24.84 2.51 -2.15
N TYR A 615 -25.50 3.32 -2.98
CA TYR A 615 -26.53 4.25 -2.54
C TYR A 615 -27.66 3.53 -1.81
N LYS A 616 -28.15 2.41 -2.36
CA LYS A 616 -29.17 1.58 -1.72
C LYS A 616 -28.72 1.01 -0.38
N LYS A 617 -27.47 0.54 -0.27
CA LYS A 617 -26.90 0.05 1.00
C LYS A 617 -26.67 1.17 2.03
N LEU A 618 -26.24 2.36 1.60
CA LEU A 618 -25.97 3.51 2.47
C LEU A 618 -27.26 4.17 3.00
N TYR A 619 -28.32 4.18 2.18
CA TYR A 619 -29.59 4.84 2.46
C TYR A 619 -30.78 3.88 2.29
N PRO A 620 -30.90 2.84 3.13
CA PRO A 620 -31.91 1.80 2.96
C PRO A 620 -33.36 2.32 3.09
N ASN A 621 -33.55 3.50 3.70
CA ASN A 621 -34.86 4.11 3.91
C ASN A 621 -35.28 5.07 2.79
N ILE A 622 -34.44 5.27 1.76
CA ILE A 622 -34.72 6.17 0.63
C ILE A 622 -35.13 5.32 -0.57
N GLU A 623 -36.22 5.70 -1.25
CA GLU A 623 -36.61 5.09 -2.52
C GLU A 623 -35.69 5.58 -3.65
N PHE A 624 -35.10 4.64 -4.38
CA PHE A 624 -34.23 4.91 -5.53
C PHE A 624 -34.84 4.41 -6.83
N GLU A 625 -34.93 5.29 -7.82
CA GLU A 625 -35.23 4.94 -9.21
C GLU A 625 -34.02 5.25 -10.09
N SER A 626 -33.61 4.30 -10.92
CA SER A 626 -32.40 4.44 -11.74
C SER A 626 -32.70 4.37 -13.22
N VAL A 627 -32.17 5.33 -13.98
CA VAL A 627 -32.16 5.36 -15.44
C VAL A 627 -30.72 5.16 -15.91
N ASP A 628 -30.42 4.01 -16.51
CA ASP A 628 -29.09 3.69 -17.02
C ASP A 628 -29.00 3.83 -18.53
N ILE A 629 -28.10 4.70 -18.99
CA ILE A 629 -27.84 5.01 -20.40
C ILE A 629 -26.32 5.06 -20.65
N ARG A 630 -25.50 4.32 -19.89
CA ARG A 630 -24.02 4.38 -19.98
C ARG A 630 -23.45 3.79 -21.27
N ASN A 631 -24.14 2.82 -21.86
CA ASN A 631 -23.65 2.06 -23.01
C ASN A 631 -24.01 2.76 -24.33
N VAL A 632 -23.14 3.65 -24.77
CA VAL A 632 -23.35 4.48 -25.96
C VAL A 632 -22.16 4.39 -26.88
N GLU A 633 -22.43 4.25 -28.17
CA GLU A 633 -21.41 4.20 -29.23
C GLU A 633 -20.54 5.46 -29.21
N GLN A 634 -19.21 5.26 -29.17
CA GLN A 634 -18.23 6.34 -29.21
C GLN A 634 -18.00 6.80 -30.65
N VAL A 635 -17.81 8.11 -30.86
CA VAL A 635 -17.35 8.67 -32.14
C VAL A 635 -15.82 8.52 -32.28
N GLY A 636 -15.11 8.69 -31.16
CA GLY A 636 -13.68 8.45 -31.02
C GLY A 636 -13.35 6.99 -30.72
N LYS A 637 -12.10 6.73 -30.30
CA LYS A 637 -11.63 5.39 -29.93
C LYS A 637 -11.01 5.38 -28.54
N VAL A 638 -11.34 4.39 -27.72
CA VAL A 638 -10.72 4.10 -26.43
C VAL A 638 -9.95 2.79 -26.53
N ILE A 639 -8.62 2.85 -26.43
CA ILE A 639 -7.75 1.66 -26.49
C ILE A 639 -7.11 1.46 -25.13
N GLN A 640 -7.29 0.28 -24.54
CA GLN A 640 -6.76 -0.01 -23.21
C GLN A 640 -5.62 -1.03 -23.24
N TYR A 641 -4.47 -0.62 -22.69
CA TYR A 641 -3.31 -1.45 -22.44
C TYR A 641 -3.37 -2.06 -21.03
N THR A 642 -3.46 -3.39 -20.96
CA THR A 642 -3.78 -4.12 -19.71
C THR A 642 -2.63 -4.96 -19.16
N GLY A 643 -1.53 -5.13 -19.89
CA GLY A 643 -0.42 -6.01 -19.47
C GLY A 643 0.33 -5.55 -18.22
N ARG A 644 0.21 -4.27 -17.83
CA ARG A 644 0.86 -3.70 -16.64
C ARG A 644 -0.20 -3.21 -15.67
N SER A 645 0.06 -3.35 -14.35
CA SER A 645 -0.88 -2.83 -13.35
C SER A 645 -0.98 -1.31 -13.37
N CYS A 646 0.11 -0.60 -13.70
CA CYS A 646 0.23 0.85 -13.58
C CYS A 646 -0.24 1.39 -12.21
N SER A 647 -0.12 0.60 -11.14
CA SER A 647 -0.26 1.10 -9.76
C SER A 647 0.86 2.11 -9.47
N ARG A 648 0.73 2.93 -8.42
CA ARG A 648 1.81 3.86 -8.01
C ARG A 648 3.16 3.14 -7.87
N SER A 649 3.18 2.03 -7.12
CA SER A 649 4.35 1.16 -6.96
C SER A 649 4.82 0.48 -8.25
N GLY A 650 3.91 0.24 -9.20
CA GLY A 650 4.25 -0.29 -10.52
C GLY A 650 5.00 0.75 -11.35
N LEU A 651 4.46 1.97 -11.40
CA LEU A 651 5.05 3.10 -12.14
C LEU A 651 6.37 3.59 -11.51
N GLU A 652 6.55 3.46 -10.20
CA GLU A 652 7.87 3.70 -9.58
C GLU A 652 8.96 2.75 -10.11
N ARG A 653 8.58 1.54 -10.55
CA ARG A 653 9.52 0.51 -11.04
C ARG A 653 9.72 0.54 -12.56
N TYR A 654 8.64 0.63 -13.34
CA TYR A 654 8.67 0.54 -14.81
C TYR A 654 8.09 1.77 -15.51
N GLY A 655 7.90 2.87 -14.77
CA GLY A 655 7.29 4.10 -15.29
C GLY A 655 8.09 4.73 -16.42
N GLU A 656 9.42 4.61 -16.43
CA GLU A 656 10.25 5.08 -17.55
C GLU A 656 9.95 4.32 -18.86
N THR A 657 9.72 3.01 -18.79
CA THR A 657 9.33 2.20 -19.95
C THR A 657 7.98 2.66 -20.48
N VAL A 658 7.00 2.85 -19.60
CA VAL A 658 5.67 3.37 -19.99
C VAL A 658 5.78 4.78 -20.55
N SER A 659 6.62 5.64 -19.96
CA SER A 659 6.88 7.00 -20.45
C SER A 659 7.46 7.00 -21.87
N LYS A 660 8.41 6.09 -22.17
CA LYS A 660 8.93 5.89 -23.53
C LYS A 660 7.87 5.40 -24.50
N GLU A 661 7.00 4.47 -24.08
CA GLU A 661 5.89 3.98 -24.90
C GLU A 661 4.86 5.08 -25.21
N VAL A 662 4.63 6.00 -24.27
CA VAL A 662 3.69 7.11 -24.37
C VAL A 662 4.25 8.29 -25.17
N GLY A 663 5.55 8.56 -25.07
CA GLY A 663 6.23 9.62 -25.82
C GLY A 663 5.79 11.03 -25.40
N GLU A 664 5.47 11.89 -26.37
CA GLU A 664 5.10 13.31 -26.15
C GLU A 664 3.59 13.53 -25.97
N GLN A 665 2.79 12.46 -25.95
CA GLN A 665 1.33 12.55 -25.82
C GLN A 665 0.95 13.16 -24.47
N THR A 666 -0.18 13.87 -24.42
CA THR A 666 -0.69 14.47 -23.19
C THR A 666 -1.14 13.38 -22.20
N VAL A 667 -0.65 13.44 -20.96
CA VAL A 667 -0.85 12.40 -19.94
C VAL A 667 -1.65 12.89 -18.74
N ILE A 668 -2.70 12.16 -18.37
CA ILE A 668 -3.31 12.20 -17.04
C ILE A 668 -2.77 11.02 -16.22
N THR A 669 -2.22 11.31 -15.04
CA THR A 669 -1.70 10.30 -14.11
C THR A 669 -1.82 10.78 -12.66
N PHE A 670 -1.14 10.11 -11.72
CA PHE A 670 -1.06 10.51 -10.31
C PHE A 670 -0.29 11.82 -10.15
N GLN A 671 -0.76 12.70 -9.24
CA GLN A 671 -0.13 14.00 -8.98
C GLN A 671 1.40 13.90 -8.72
N ARG A 672 1.82 12.94 -7.89
CA ARG A 672 3.24 12.74 -7.53
C ARG A 672 4.09 12.11 -8.64
N LEU A 673 3.46 11.52 -9.65
CA LEU A 673 4.14 10.80 -10.73
C LEU A 673 4.12 11.55 -12.06
N LYS A 674 3.60 12.79 -12.08
CA LYS A 674 3.61 13.65 -13.28
C LYS A 674 5.02 13.79 -13.88
N GLY A 675 6.04 13.94 -13.04
CA GLY A 675 7.44 14.09 -13.47
C GLY A 675 8.03 12.88 -14.22
N LEU A 676 7.36 11.72 -14.24
CA LEU A 676 7.80 10.58 -15.04
C LEU A 676 7.53 10.75 -16.55
N PHE A 677 6.57 11.61 -16.92
CA PHE A 677 6.10 11.78 -18.29
C PHE A 677 6.57 13.10 -18.87
N LYS A 678 6.74 13.16 -20.19
CA LYS A 678 7.23 14.35 -20.88
C LYS A 678 6.18 15.47 -20.97
N ASN A 679 4.90 15.10 -21.15
CA ASN A 679 3.80 16.04 -21.30
C ASN A 679 2.62 15.73 -20.35
N PRO A 680 2.81 15.79 -19.02
CA PRO A 680 1.74 15.60 -18.06
C PRO A 680 0.84 16.83 -17.97
N THR A 681 -0.47 16.63 -17.75
CA THR A 681 -1.39 17.71 -17.40
C THR A 681 -1.00 18.34 -16.07
N GLN A 682 -1.03 19.67 -15.94
CA GLN A 682 -0.55 20.36 -14.73
C GLN A 682 -1.60 20.40 -13.60
N ASP A 683 -2.85 20.62 -13.95
CA ASP A 683 -4.01 20.77 -13.07
C ASP A 683 -4.80 19.45 -12.92
N ILE A 684 -4.96 18.69 -14.01
CA ILE A 684 -5.72 17.44 -14.01
C ILE A 684 -4.86 16.27 -13.49
N HIS A 685 -5.46 15.41 -12.66
CA HIS A 685 -4.86 14.16 -12.15
C HIS A 685 -5.94 13.26 -11.54
N PHE A 686 -5.62 11.99 -11.25
CA PHE A 686 -6.55 11.12 -10.50
C PHE A 686 -6.98 11.75 -9.18
N GLY A 687 -8.29 11.82 -8.93
CA GLY A 687 -8.90 12.54 -7.80
C GLY A 687 -9.22 14.02 -8.09
N ASN A 688 -8.75 14.59 -9.21
CA ASN A 688 -9.08 15.94 -9.67
C ASN A 688 -9.25 15.98 -11.20
N CYS A 689 -10.37 15.41 -11.69
CA CYS A 689 -10.70 15.35 -13.12
C CYS A 689 -11.92 16.21 -13.51
N SER A 690 -12.60 16.83 -12.54
CA SER A 690 -13.84 17.57 -12.78
C SER A 690 -13.59 19.04 -13.09
N GLY A 691 -14.38 19.62 -14.00
CA GLY A 691 -14.36 21.06 -14.31
C GLY A 691 -13.30 21.51 -15.32
N TYR A 692 -12.67 20.59 -16.06
CA TYR A 692 -11.67 20.93 -17.07
C TYR A 692 -12.09 20.48 -18.48
N ASP A 693 -12.04 21.44 -19.41
CA ASP A 693 -12.59 21.30 -20.77
C ASP A 693 -11.53 21.40 -21.89
N TYR A 694 -10.33 21.88 -21.59
CA TYR A 694 -9.29 22.17 -22.59
C TYR A 694 -8.69 20.92 -23.26
N LEU A 695 -9.02 19.72 -22.76
CA LEU A 695 -8.64 18.42 -23.34
C LEU A 695 -9.71 17.84 -24.28
N SER A 696 -10.87 18.49 -24.38
CA SER A 696 -11.96 18.06 -25.25
C SER A 696 -11.50 17.94 -26.71
N GLY A 697 -11.69 16.76 -27.30
CA GLY A 697 -11.39 16.48 -28.69
C GLY A 697 -9.90 16.29 -29.01
N LYS A 698 -9.04 16.26 -28.00
CA LYS A 698 -7.61 15.95 -28.15
C LYS A 698 -7.35 14.48 -27.86
N ASP A 699 -6.32 13.93 -28.51
CA ASP A 699 -5.77 12.63 -28.12
C ASP A 699 -5.17 12.71 -26.72
N LEU A 700 -5.43 11.68 -25.91
CA LEU A 700 -5.14 11.69 -24.49
C LEU A 700 -4.65 10.33 -24.03
N VAL A 701 -3.70 10.32 -23.10
CA VAL A 701 -3.24 9.10 -22.45
C VAL A 701 -3.54 9.16 -20.96
N VAL A 702 -4.27 8.17 -20.46
CA VAL A 702 -4.53 7.98 -19.03
C VAL A 702 -3.61 6.86 -18.53
N VAL A 703 -2.68 7.17 -17.63
CA VAL A 703 -1.71 6.18 -17.11
C VAL A 703 -1.89 6.00 -15.61
N GLY A 704 -2.48 4.88 -15.22
CA GLY A 704 -2.52 4.46 -13.83
C GLY A 704 -3.67 3.51 -13.50
N THR A 705 -3.55 2.83 -12.36
CA THR A 705 -4.67 2.15 -11.69
C THR A 705 -4.82 2.76 -10.30
N PRO A 706 -5.78 3.69 -10.10
CA PRO A 706 -5.88 4.53 -8.91
C PRO A 706 -6.43 3.80 -7.68
N HIS A 707 -5.69 2.80 -7.19
CA HIS A 707 -5.96 2.21 -5.87
C HIS A 707 -5.96 3.32 -4.80
N ARG A 708 -7.00 3.35 -3.97
CA ARG A 708 -7.14 4.25 -2.82
C ARG A 708 -6.53 3.61 -1.57
N ASN A 709 -6.52 4.35 -0.46
CA ASN A 709 -5.99 3.84 0.80
C ASN A 709 -6.94 2.75 1.35
N ASN A 710 -6.40 1.65 1.88
CA ASN A 710 -7.22 0.59 2.48
C ASN A 710 -8.12 1.08 3.63
N ILE A 711 -7.72 2.13 4.35
CA ILE A 711 -8.55 2.81 5.36
C ILE A 711 -9.90 3.22 4.77
N GLU A 712 -9.90 3.73 3.53
CA GLU A 712 -11.11 4.18 2.85
C GLU A 712 -12.03 2.99 2.54
N TYR A 713 -11.47 1.91 2.00
CA TYR A 713 -12.23 0.69 1.73
C TYR A 713 -12.82 0.07 3.00
N PHE A 714 -12.05 0.01 4.08
CA PHE A 714 -12.50 -0.59 5.35
C PHE A 714 -13.59 0.24 6.04
N LEU A 715 -13.44 1.57 6.10
CA LEU A 715 -14.45 2.44 6.69
C LEU A 715 -15.75 2.45 5.87
N LEU A 716 -15.65 2.48 4.54
CA LEU A 716 -16.83 2.36 3.66
C LEU A 716 -17.52 1.01 3.84
N ALA A 717 -16.76 -0.07 3.88
CA ALA A 717 -17.29 -1.41 4.10
C ALA A 717 -18.03 -1.53 5.44
N LYS A 718 -17.46 -1.00 6.54
CA LYS A 718 -18.16 -0.95 7.83
C LYS A 718 -19.41 -0.08 7.79
N LEU A 719 -19.36 1.06 7.11
CA LEU A 719 -20.53 1.92 6.95
C LEU A 719 -21.67 1.22 6.21
N MET A 720 -21.35 0.35 5.26
CA MET A 720 -22.29 -0.45 4.46
C MET A 720 -22.69 -1.78 5.12
N GLY A 721 -22.24 -2.05 6.35
CA GLY A 721 -22.58 -3.29 7.08
C GLY A 721 -21.87 -4.55 6.56
N VAL A 722 -20.75 -4.39 5.84
CA VAL A 722 -19.97 -5.53 5.34
C VAL A 722 -19.21 -6.19 6.50
N GLU A 723 -19.34 -7.51 6.60
CA GLU A 723 -18.57 -8.31 7.55
C GLU A 723 -17.20 -8.68 6.96
N PHE A 724 -16.15 -8.28 7.66
CA PHE A 724 -14.77 -8.63 7.34
C PHE A 724 -13.89 -8.57 8.59
N ASP A 725 -12.80 -9.33 8.59
CA ASP A 725 -11.77 -9.25 9.61
C ASP A 725 -10.74 -8.18 9.22
N TYR A 726 -10.68 -7.09 9.97
CA TYR A 726 -9.73 -5.99 9.76
C TYR A 726 -8.27 -6.46 9.72
N PHE A 727 -7.91 -7.42 10.59
CA PHE A 727 -6.57 -7.98 10.61
C PHE A 727 -6.41 -9.07 9.56
N ASN A 728 -7.46 -9.78 9.15
CA ASN A 728 -7.38 -10.85 8.16
C ASN A 728 -8.25 -10.58 6.92
N SER A 729 -7.92 -9.50 6.21
CA SER A 729 -8.50 -9.17 4.90
C SER A 729 -7.43 -9.21 3.80
N PRO A 730 -7.10 -10.42 3.28
CA PRO A 730 -6.03 -10.57 2.30
C PRO A 730 -6.30 -9.75 1.03
N PHE A 731 -5.25 -9.10 0.56
CA PHE A 731 -5.24 -8.31 -0.68
C PHE A 731 -4.23 -8.95 -1.64
N ARG A 732 -4.71 -9.65 -2.67
CA ARG A 732 -3.87 -10.49 -3.54
C ARG A 732 -4.27 -10.41 -5.00
N TYR A 733 -3.32 -10.77 -5.86
CA TYR A 733 -3.54 -10.88 -7.30
C TYR A 733 -4.32 -12.16 -7.59
N GLN A 734 -5.55 -12.03 -8.10
CA GLN A 734 -6.47 -13.16 -8.27
C GLN A 734 -7.37 -12.99 -9.50
N LYS A 735 -7.94 -14.11 -9.97
CA LYS A 735 -8.89 -14.12 -11.09
C LYS A 735 -10.27 -13.71 -10.56
N ILE A 736 -10.86 -12.69 -11.15
CA ILE A 736 -12.15 -12.13 -10.73
C ILE A 736 -13.07 -11.95 -11.93
N GLU A 737 -14.35 -11.78 -11.64
CA GLU A 737 -15.38 -11.37 -12.59
C GLU A 737 -15.96 -10.03 -12.11
N TYR A 738 -16.00 -9.03 -12.99
CA TYR A 738 -16.49 -7.68 -12.68
C TYR A 738 -16.97 -6.99 -13.97
N ASN A 739 -18.17 -6.40 -13.94
CA ASN A 739 -18.79 -5.66 -15.05
C ASN A 739 -18.74 -6.39 -16.41
N GLY A 740 -19.00 -7.70 -16.43
CA GLY A 740 -19.02 -8.50 -17.65
C GLY A 740 -17.64 -8.95 -18.16
N PHE A 741 -16.57 -8.66 -17.41
CA PHE A 741 -15.21 -9.08 -17.74
C PHE A 741 -14.68 -10.09 -16.73
N LYS A 742 -13.81 -10.97 -17.23
CA LYS A 742 -13.05 -11.92 -16.42
C LYS A 742 -11.55 -11.71 -16.63
N PHE A 743 -10.84 -11.39 -15.57
CA PHE A 743 -9.45 -10.95 -15.64
C PHE A 743 -8.73 -11.14 -14.31
N MET A 744 -7.41 -10.94 -14.32
CA MET A 744 -6.57 -11.02 -13.13
C MET A 744 -6.33 -9.62 -12.55
N PHE A 745 -6.66 -9.41 -11.27
CA PHE A 745 -6.53 -8.10 -10.62
C PHE A 745 -6.07 -8.21 -9.16
N ASN A 746 -5.42 -7.16 -8.64
CA ASN A 746 -4.95 -7.12 -7.26
C ASN A 746 -6.03 -6.54 -6.35
N THR A 747 -6.69 -7.40 -5.57
CA THR A 747 -7.92 -7.05 -4.86
C THR A 747 -8.14 -7.89 -3.60
N PHE A 748 -9.14 -7.51 -2.81
CA PHE A 748 -9.58 -8.24 -1.63
C PHE A 748 -10.23 -9.58 -1.98
N ASP A 749 -10.03 -10.56 -1.11
CA ASP A 749 -10.72 -11.86 -1.19
C ASP A 749 -12.21 -11.74 -0.88
N ASN A 750 -12.56 -10.89 0.09
CA ASN A 750 -13.94 -10.58 0.41
C ASN A 750 -14.58 -9.83 -0.77
N GLU A 751 -15.68 -10.36 -1.27
CA GLU A 751 -16.34 -9.88 -2.49
C GLU A 751 -16.92 -8.48 -2.37
N ASP A 752 -17.55 -8.15 -1.24
CA ASP A 752 -18.10 -6.81 -1.02
C ASP A 752 -16.98 -5.76 -0.92
N LEU A 753 -15.90 -6.05 -0.19
CA LEU A 753 -14.71 -5.18 -0.14
C LEU A 753 -14.06 -5.00 -1.52
N ARG A 754 -13.98 -6.09 -2.29
CA ARG A 754 -13.51 -6.07 -3.68
C ARG A 754 -14.38 -5.16 -4.53
N ASN A 755 -15.71 -5.25 -4.44
CA ASN A 755 -16.61 -4.43 -5.23
C ASN A 755 -16.47 -2.93 -4.89
N ILE A 756 -16.31 -2.58 -3.61
CA ILE A 756 -15.96 -1.21 -3.17
C ILE A 756 -14.67 -0.74 -3.82
N GLN A 757 -13.65 -1.57 -3.78
CA GLN A 757 -12.36 -1.23 -4.36
C GLN A 757 -12.43 -1.00 -5.88
N LEU A 758 -12.98 -1.96 -6.63
CA LEU A 758 -13.02 -1.92 -8.09
C LEU A 758 -13.83 -0.74 -8.59
N GLN A 759 -14.96 -0.45 -7.94
CA GLN A 759 -15.86 0.62 -8.35
C GLN A 759 -15.26 2.02 -8.15
N LEU A 760 -14.55 2.25 -7.05
CA LEU A 760 -13.86 3.52 -6.83
C LEU A 760 -12.71 3.72 -7.84
N ILE A 761 -12.01 2.65 -8.22
CA ILE A 761 -10.96 2.71 -9.25
C ILE A 761 -11.57 2.97 -10.63
N GLU A 762 -12.65 2.27 -10.98
CA GLU A 762 -13.39 2.46 -12.24
C GLU A 762 -13.88 3.90 -12.38
N SER A 763 -14.44 4.46 -11.30
CA SER A 763 -14.93 5.84 -11.27
C SER A 763 -13.84 6.87 -11.63
N ASP A 764 -12.68 6.76 -10.98
CA ASP A 764 -11.54 7.65 -11.24
C ASP A 764 -11.01 7.50 -12.68
N LEU A 765 -11.03 6.28 -13.23
CA LEU A 765 -10.61 6.01 -14.61
C LEU A 765 -11.59 6.56 -15.65
N ILE A 766 -12.89 6.31 -15.50
CA ILE A 766 -13.92 6.81 -16.43
C ILE A 766 -13.92 8.35 -16.46
N GLN A 767 -13.76 9.01 -15.31
CA GLN A 767 -13.67 10.47 -15.26
C GLN A 767 -12.45 11.02 -16.01
N ALA A 768 -11.30 10.35 -15.88
CA ALA A 768 -10.06 10.72 -16.57
C ALA A 768 -10.17 10.51 -18.10
N VAL A 769 -10.67 9.34 -18.53
CA VAL A 769 -10.88 9.05 -19.96
C VAL A 769 -11.89 10.01 -20.58
N GLY A 770 -12.96 10.33 -19.84
CA GLY A 770 -14.00 11.25 -20.26
C GLY A 770 -13.53 12.69 -20.54
N ARG A 771 -12.30 13.06 -20.15
CA ARG A 771 -11.72 14.37 -20.49
C ARG A 771 -11.46 14.55 -21.98
N ALA A 772 -11.19 13.46 -22.71
CA ALA A 772 -11.05 13.51 -24.17
C ALA A 772 -12.40 13.74 -24.87
N ARG A 773 -13.52 13.38 -24.22
CA ARG A 773 -14.89 13.43 -24.76
C ARG A 773 -15.04 12.65 -26.07
N THR A 774 -14.51 11.42 -26.08
CA THR A 774 -14.59 10.46 -27.21
C THR A 774 -16.01 10.18 -27.67
N LEU A 775 -17.01 10.38 -26.80
CA LEU A 775 -18.42 10.21 -27.15
C LEU A 775 -18.87 11.12 -28.30
N ARG A 776 -18.29 12.32 -28.43
CA ARG A 776 -18.68 13.32 -29.44
C ARG A 776 -17.58 13.70 -30.42
N ASN A 777 -16.33 13.41 -30.08
CA ASN A 777 -15.17 13.85 -30.84
C ASN A 777 -14.41 12.67 -31.44
N LYS A 778 -13.91 12.84 -32.66
CA LYS A 778 -13.03 11.88 -33.32
C LYS A 778 -11.60 12.00 -32.79
N CYS A 779 -11.38 11.57 -31.55
CA CYS A 779 -10.08 11.51 -30.90
C CYS A 779 -9.83 10.12 -30.28
N THR A 780 -8.58 9.85 -29.91
CA THR A 780 -8.16 8.60 -29.29
C THR A 780 -7.78 8.79 -27.83
N ALA A 781 -8.40 8.02 -26.94
CA ALA A 781 -7.99 7.91 -25.54
C ALA A 781 -7.25 6.58 -25.32
N LEU A 782 -5.96 6.63 -24.98
CA LEU A 782 -5.18 5.46 -24.60
C LEU A 782 -5.21 5.29 -23.08
N VAL A 783 -5.50 4.10 -22.59
CA VAL A 783 -5.62 3.81 -21.15
C VAL A 783 -4.61 2.75 -20.75
N TYR A 784 -3.67 3.07 -19.87
CA TYR A 784 -2.72 2.12 -19.30
C TYR A 784 -3.16 1.77 -17.88
N SER A 785 -3.98 0.72 -17.77
CA SER A 785 -4.58 0.27 -16.50
C SER A 785 -4.92 -1.21 -16.54
N GLY A 786 -4.79 -1.87 -15.38
CA GLY A 786 -5.14 -3.29 -15.23
C GLY A 786 -6.63 -3.58 -15.03
N LEU A 787 -7.46 -2.56 -14.80
CA LEU A 787 -8.91 -2.71 -14.61
C LEU A 787 -9.62 -2.45 -15.95
N PRO A 788 -10.18 -3.47 -16.65
CA PRO A 788 -10.87 -3.26 -17.92
C PRO A 788 -12.07 -2.33 -17.75
N LEU A 789 -12.23 -1.39 -18.68
CA LEU A 789 -13.36 -0.47 -18.73
C LEU A 789 -14.35 -0.89 -19.81
N SER A 790 -15.64 -0.82 -19.52
CA SER A 790 -16.70 -1.10 -20.51
C SER A 790 -16.70 -0.15 -21.70
N ILE A 791 -16.16 1.06 -21.53
CA ILE A 791 -16.03 2.06 -22.59
C ILE A 791 -14.85 1.80 -23.55
N ALA A 792 -14.03 0.77 -23.32
CA ALA A 792 -12.89 0.44 -24.17
C ALA A 792 -13.32 -0.34 -25.41
N ASP A 793 -12.88 0.09 -26.59
CA ASP A 793 -13.14 -0.60 -27.87
C ASP A 793 -12.19 -1.78 -28.07
N GLU A 794 -10.99 -1.72 -27.49
CA GLU A 794 -9.92 -2.69 -27.70
C GLU A 794 -9.06 -2.86 -26.45
N PHE A 795 -8.74 -4.12 -26.11
CA PHE A 795 -7.79 -4.48 -25.05
C PHE A 795 -6.48 -5.03 -25.66
N ILE A 796 -5.35 -4.42 -25.31
CA ILE A 796 -4.02 -4.79 -25.80
C ILE A 796 -3.13 -5.18 -24.61
N ILE A 797 -2.58 -6.40 -24.61
CA ILE A 797 -1.74 -6.85 -23.49
C ILE A 797 -0.36 -6.16 -23.51
N LYS A 798 0.32 -6.13 -24.65
CA LYS A 798 1.61 -5.44 -24.80
C LYS A 798 1.59 -4.59 -26.06
N LYS A 799 2.06 -3.34 -25.95
CA LYS A 799 2.36 -2.52 -27.12
C LYS A 799 3.51 -3.22 -27.86
N LYS A 800 3.31 -3.59 -29.13
CA LYS A 800 4.40 -4.11 -29.95
C LYS A 800 5.47 -3.02 -30.02
N SER A 801 6.71 -3.34 -29.61
CA SER A 801 7.85 -2.46 -29.82
C SER A 801 7.94 -2.18 -31.32
N ALA A 802 7.95 -0.90 -31.69
CA ALA A 802 8.21 -0.48 -33.06
C ALA A 802 9.67 -0.75 -33.43
#